data_AF-A0A3B0XDJ4-F1
#
_entry.id   AF-A0A3B0XDJ4-F1
#
_cell.length_a   1.000
_cell.length_b   1.000
_cell.length_c   1.000
_cell.angle_alpha   90.00
_cell.angle_beta   90.00
_cell.angle_gamma   90.00
#
_symmetry.space_group_name_H-M   'P 1'
#
loop_
_entity.id
_entity.type
_entity.pdbx_description
1 polymer ?
#
loop_
_entity_poly.entity_id
_entity_poly.type
_entity_poly.pdbx_seq_one_letter_code
_entity_poly.pdbx_strand_id
1 'polypeptide(L)'
;MSRHIKWFYAVLSGLLMALSSAPFDQWYLSYIAFVPLIIAFKDVSPTKQGLAYALSCTVIASNWWHSTIIYSIFFFLLIVSLLCLAFFLWGYLSAALKKSKNNIYITLFSPAVIWVGIERILSSEIVGIPCNIGITQTSQPLLIQSASFFGIYAVSFLIILTNTAIAMLILSFRSENIKQKKSRLAAFSALGIFAANFIYGLYIVPTETNIQNPVKVAIIQPVITTNMYLNGWRSPETRAYIKNTLDDLTSEAVKIKPDILVWPEGGNGYFNMRIDALRDSLYKTAITHKTDLLISSNDIDGDGKKYNSIFSISKEGRLLGRYNKVNLIPGAEDSYTAGTEFHTIPSSLGEIGPVICYESNFPSPFRKATDKGAELLFVSTSDAAFKKTSLTINHTRTAIFRAIENNRWVVHASNTGPSVIVSPFGLIAAESQLFEKGFISGDIEYIKEKAFFTKAGYLVPILFAFIVIALTAVYMYRGRKKIIEIKGRISIFNEQVSMGSLDVERTIKYWFGRFVLIIMPLTILHSLFLVSLMTASIMLVYARATPESPAHYAIKEFFTPLDTMAVDKVTEKFLQAKLNTCGPAVLAYVFSYFGKDVVEADIEKQLEMTDKGTSLLELKKNAIKNNFHAKGVKENYAALLNESLPVIAYINDDHYVVVNKITKDKVYLFDPAIGHVLIDRKVFERKWNGYLLLIRTQPIVESYNEVTLN
;
A
#
# COMPACT_ATOMS: atom_id res chain seq x y z
N MET A 1 9.38 25.74 -35.32
CA MET A 1 9.76 25.36 -33.94
C MET A 1 10.88 24.33 -34.01
N SER A 2 12.03 24.61 -33.37
CA SER A 2 13.19 23.70 -33.40
C SER A 2 12.87 22.35 -32.73
N ARG A 3 13.65 21.32 -33.05
CA ARG A 3 13.45 19.96 -32.49
C ARG A 3 13.58 19.97 -30.96
N HIS A 4 14.53 20.72 -30.41
CA HIS A 4 14.77 20.82 -28.96
C HIS A 4 13.61 21.48 -28.22
N ILE A 5 13.03 22.54 -28.78
CA ILE A 5 11.89 23.25 -28.18
C ILE A 5 10.65 22.34 -28.05
N LYS A 6 10.43 21.39 -28.98
CA LYS A 6 9.30 20.45 -28.88
C LYS A 6 9.40 19.54 -27.65
N TRP A 7 10.59 19.01 -27.36
CA TRP A 7 10.78 18.11 -26.21
C TRP A 7 10.68 18.86 -24.87
N PHE A 8 11.09 20.14 -24.83
CA PHE A 8 10.83 20.99 -23.68
C PHE A 8 9.34 21.07 -23.34
N TYR A 9 8.46 21.22 -24.34
CA TYR A 9 7.01 21.22 -24.09
C TYR A 9 6.45 19.90 -23.56
N ALA A 10 7.10 18.77 -23.88
CA ALA A 10 6.73 17.48 -23.29
C ALA A 10 7.09 17.42 -21.80
N VAL A 11 8.28 17.90 -21.42
CA VAL A 11 8.69 18.02 -20.01
C VAL A 11 7.78 19.00 -19.26
N LEU A 12 7.53 20.18 -19.85
CA LEU A 12 6.63 21.18 -19.26
C LEU A 12 5.23 20.62 -19.00
N SER A 13 4.69 19.84 -19.94
CA SER A 13 3.37 19.23 -19.77
C SER A 13 3.34 18.21 -18.63
N GLY A 14 4.42 17.44 -18.47
CA GLY A 14 4.60 16.55 -17.32
C GLY A 14 4.70 17.31 -16.00
N LEU A 15 5.42 18.44 -15.96
CA LEU A 15 5.54 19.30 -14.78
C LEU A 15 4.19 19.91 -14.37
N LEU A 16 3.43 20.46 -15.33
CA LEU A 16 2.12 21.04 -15.08
C LEU A 16 1.15 20.00 -14.49
N MET A 17 1.18 18.77 -15.01
CA MET A 17 0.38 17.68 -14.46
C MET A 17 0.87 17.26 -13.07
N ALA A 18 2.19 17.15 -12.84
CA ALA A 18 2.73 16.83 -11.52
C ALA A 18 2.33 17.87 -10.45
N LEU A 19 2.37 19.17 -10.78
CA LEU A 19 1.96 20.27 -9.91
C LEU A 19 0.44 20.30 -9.64
N SER A 20 -0.36 19.64 -10.48
CA SER A 20 -1.82 19.56 -10.25
C SER A 20 -2.22 18.55 -9.18
N SER A 21 -1.28 17.74 -8.71
CA SER A 21 -1.52 16.66 -7.74
C SER A 21 -0.89 16.97 -6.39
N ALA A 22 -1.19 16.14 -5.39
CA ALA A 22 -0.50 16.22 -4.11
C ALA A 22 1.03 16.15 -4.30
N PRO A 23 1.81 16.93 -3.52
CA PRO A 23 1.37 17.82 -2.43
C PRO A 23 1.02 19.25 -2.89
N PHE A 24 1.11 19.57 -4.18
CA PHE A 24 0.99 20.95 -4.68
C PHE A 24 -0.45 21.39 -4.90
N ASP A 25 -1.33 20.47 -5.31
CA ASP A 25 -2.78 20.65 -5.42
C ASP A 25 -3.25 21.84 -6.26
N GLN A 26 -2.45 22.23 -7.27
CA GLN A 26 -2.82 23.25 -8.25
C GLN A 26 -3.74 22.64 -9.32
N TRP A 27 -4.92 22.17 -8.89
CA TRP A 27 -5.88 21.38 -9.68
C TRP A 27 -6.16 21.94 -11.08
N TYR A 28 -6.19 23.27 -11.21
CA TYR A 28 -6.49 23.98 -12.46
C TYR A 28 -5.42 23.76 -13.53
N LEU A 29 -4.19 23.45 -13.14
CA LEU A 29 -3.11 23.14 -14.08
C LEU A 29 -3.40 21.88 -14.88
N SER A 30 -4.15 20.91 -14.33
CA SER A 30 -4.49 19.68 -15.05
C SER A 30 -5.28 19.96 -16.35
N TYR A 31 -6.14 20.99 -16.36
CA TYR A 31 -6.96 21.38 -17.52
C TYR A 31 -6.17 22.07 -18.63
N ILE A 32 -4.93 22.48 -18.36
CA ILE A 32 -4.02 23.11 -19.34
C ILE A 32 -2.72 22.33 -19.53
N ALA A 33 -2.46 21.29 -18.72
CA ALA A 33 -1.19 20.59 -18.65
C ALA A 33 -0.77 19.99 -20.00
N PHE A 34 -1.71 19.45 -20.77
CA PHE A 34 -1.41 18.81 -22.05
C PHE A 34 -1.55 19.74 -23.25
N VAL A 35 -2.02 20.98 -23.09
CA VAL A 35 -2.13 21.97 -24.18
C VAL A 35 -0.79 22.18 -24.91
N PRO A 36 0.35 22.39 -24.22
CA PRO A 36 1.64 22.59 -24.90
C PRO A 36 2.08 21.35 -25.67
N LEU A 37 1.91 20.17 -25.08
CA LEU A 37 2.22 18.87 -25.70
C LEU A 37 1.38 18.60 -26.95
N ILE A 38 0.07 18.84 -26.89
CA ILE A 38 -0.85 18.68 -28.03
C ILE A 38 -0.45 19.63 -29.17
N ILE A 39 -0.19 20.90 -28.88
CA ILE A 39 0.20 21.90 -29.91
C ILE A 39 1.56 21.56 -30.54
N ALA A 40 2.57 21.21 -29.73
CA ALA A 40 3.94 20.98 -30.19
C ALA A 40 4.06 19.76 -31.13
N PHE A 41 3.24 18.72 -30.89
CA PHE A 41 3.31 17.44 -31.60
C PHE A 41 2.18 17.18 -32.60
N LYS A 42 1.27 18.14 -32.83
CA LYS A 42 0.06 17.98 -33.67
C LYS A 42 0.27 17.46 -35.10
N ASP A 43 1.43 17.74 -35.70
CA ASP A 43 1.78 17.41 -37.10
C ASP A 43 2.98 16.45 -37.19
N VAL A 44 3.33 15.78 -36.08
CA VAL A 44 4.46 14.87 -36.01
C VAL A 44 3.96 13.43 -36.23
N SER A 45 4.86 12.50 -36.58
CA SER A 45 4.49 11.09 -36.73
C SER A 45 3.92 10.51 -35.43
N PRO A 46 2.96 9.57 -35.50
CA PRO A 46 2.35 8.95 -34.32
C PRO A 46 3.37 8.41 -33.31
N THR A 47 4.45 7.78 -33.77
CA THR A 47 5.52 7.26 -32.91
C THR A 47 6.20 8.37 -32.11
N LYS A 48 6.52 9.51 -32.73
CA LYS A 48 7.18 10.62 -32.03
C LYS A 48 6.22 11.30 -31.04
N GLN A 49 4.93 11.38 -31.38
CA GLN A 49 3.93 11.86 -30.43
C GLN A 49 3.81 10.92 -29.23
N GLY A 50 3.74 9.61 -29.44
CA GLY A 50 3.77 8.63 -28.35
C GLY A 50 5.02 8.78 -27.46
N LEU A 51 6.21 8.91 -28.05
CA LEU A 51 7.45 9.10 -27.27
C LEU A 51 7.45 10.39 -26.44
N ALA A 52 6.88 11.48 -26.96
CA ALA A 52 6.75 12.72 -26.21
C ALA A 52 5.81 12.58 -25.01
N TYR A 53 4.70 11.86 -25.19
CA TYR A 53 3.74 11.60 -24.11
C TYR A 53 4.36 10.68 -23.04
N ALA A 54 5.11 9.66 -23.45
CA ALA A 54 5.88 8.83 -22.52
C ALA A 54 6.92 9.64 -21.74
N LEU A 55 7.60 10.61 -22.36
CA LEU A 55 8.50 11.52 -21.64
C LEU A 55 7.75 12.43 -20.65
N SER A 56 6.56 12.92 -20.98
CA SER A 56 5.72 13.63 -20.00
C SER A 56 5.38 12.72 -18.81
N CYS A 57 5.09 11.45 -19.08
CA CYS A 57 4.79 10.46 -18.04
C CYS A 57 5.95 10.23 -17.07
N THR A 58 7.21 10.23 -17.53
CA THR A 58 8.35 10.04 -16.61
C THR A 58 8.41 11.13 -15.55
N VAL A 59 8.05 12.37 -15.91
CA VAL A 59 8.00 13.49 -14.95
C VAL A 59 6.84 13.30 -13.95
N ILE A 60 5.67 12.90 -14.44
CA ILE A 60 4.48 12.65 -13.62
C ILE A 60 4.73 11.50 -12.64
N ALA A 61 5.25 10.37 -13.13
CA ALA A 61 5.46 9.17 -12.33
C ALA A 61 6.52 9.37 -11.25
N SER A 62 7.56 10.17 -11.50
CA SER A 62 8.52 10.59 -10.47
C SER A 62 7.86 11.35 -9.32
N ASN A 63 6.77 12.08 -9.56
CA ASN A 63 6.02 12.74 -8.48
C ASN A 63 5.08 11.78 -7.73
N TRP A 64 4.35 10.93 -8.45
CA TRP A 64 3.26 10.13 -7.87
C TRP A 64 3.71 8.80 -7.25
N TRP A 65 4.77 8.20 -7.79
CA TRP A 65 5.13 6.81 -7.53
C TRP A 65 6.53 6.63 -6.95
N HIS A 66 7.31 7.69 -6.72
CA HIS A 66 8.67 7.56 -6.18
C HIS A 66 8.72 6.82 -4.83
N SER A 67 7.67 6.92 -4.02
CA SER A 67 7.59 6.24 -2.73
C SER A 67 7.51 4.71 -2.85
N THR A 68 7.14 4.16 -4.00
CA THR A 68 7.13 2.69 -4.20
C THR A 68 8.54 2.09 -4.31
N ILE A 69 9.56 2.92 -4.49
CA ILE A 69 10.97 2.50 -4.39
C ILE A 69 11.26 1.88 -3.02
N ILE A 70 10.54 2.30 -1.97
CA ILE A 70 10.67 1.76 -0.60
C ILE A 70 10.39 0.25 -0.57
N TYR A 71 9.49 -0.23 -1.43
CA TYR A 71 9.19 -1.66 -1.55
C TYR A 71 10.18 -2.37 -2.47
N SER A 72 10.39 -1.82 -3.67
CA SER A 72 11.32 -2.37 -4.65
C SER A 72 11.58 -1.41 -5.79
N ILE A 73 12.87 -1.17 -6.09
CA ILE A 73 13.29 -0.44 -7.30
C ILE A 73 12.78 -1.13 -8.58
N PHE A 74 12.73 -2.47 -8.59
CA PHE A 74 12.23 -3.24 -9.72
C PHE A 74 10.73 -3.00 -9.93
N PHE A 75 9.95 -3.04 -8.85
CA PHE A 75 8.51 -2.77 -8.90
C PHE A 75 8.21 -1.34 -9.34
N PHE A 76 8.97 -0.36 -8.85
CA PHE A 76 8.89 1.02 -9.31
C PHE A 76 9.16 1.15 -10.82
N LEU A 77 10.27 0.57 -11.30
CA LEU A 77 10.62 0.61 -12.72
C LEU A 77 9.58 -0.09 -13.61
N LEU A 78 8.98 -1.17 -13.12
CA LEU A 78 7.89 -1.86 -13.80
C LEU A 78 6.66 -0.96 -13.94
N ILE A 79 6.20 -0.33 -12.85
CA ILE A 79 5.06 0.60 -12.88
C ILE A 79 5.34 1.78 -13.82
N VAL A 80 6.51 2.42 -13.69
CA VAL A 80 6.89 3.55 -14.56
C VAL A 80 6.92 3.13 -16.03
N SER A 81 7.39 1.92 -16.33
CA SER A 81 7.42 1.39 -17.70
C SER A 81 6.01 1.17 -18.26
N LEU A 82 5.11 0.61 -17.45
CA LEU A 82 3.70 0.40 -17.83
C LEU A 82 2.97 1.74 -18.04
N LEU A 83 3.21 2.73 -17.18
CA LEU A 83 2.67 4.08 -17.35
C LEU A 83 3.25 4.77 -18.59
N CYS A 84 4.55 4.67 -18.84
CA CYS A 84 5.17 5.18 -20.07
C CYS A 84 4.55 4.55 -21.32
N LEU A 85 4.29 3.24 -21.30
CA LEU A 85 3.61 2.54 -22.40
C LEU A 85 2.17 3.04 -22.58
N ALA A 86 1.43 3.25 -21.49
CA ALA A 86 0.08 3.80 -21.50
C ALA A 86 0.04 5.20 -22.14
N PHE A 87 0.91 6.11 -21.71
CA PHE A 87 1.03 7.43 -22.31
C PHE A 87 1.51 7.39 -23.76
N PHE A 88 2.42 6.46 -24.11
CA PHE A 88 2.82 6.23 -25.49
C PHE A 88 1.62 5.84 -26.36
N LEU A 89 0.82 4.86 -25.92
CA LEU A 89 -0.37 4.41 -26.63
C LEU A 89 -1.40 5.54 -26.78
N TRP A 90 -1.59 6.34 -25.72
CA TRP A 90 -2.46 7.50 -25.76
C TRP A 90 -2.06 8.49 -26.87
N GLY A 91 -0.79 8.91 -26.88
CA GLY A 91 -0.26 9.82 -27.90
C GLY A 91 -0.26 9.21 -29.30
N TYR A 92 0.12 7.94 -29.43
CA TYR A 92 0.20 7.23 -30.70
C TYR A 92 -1.18 7.05 -31.34
N LEU A 93 -2.16 6.51 -30.62
CA LEU A 93 -3.49 6.21 -31.14
C LEU A 93 -4.24 7.50 -31.51
N SER A 94 -4.12 8.54 -30.67
CA SER A 94 -4.71 9.86 -30.94
C SER A 94 -4.18 10.45 -32.26
N ALA A 95 -2.86 10.38 -32.47
CA ALA A 95 -2.22 10.84 -33.69
C ALA A 95 -2.62 10.02 -34.92
N ALA A 96 -2.67 8.69 -34.76
CA ALA A 96 -2.94 7.76 -35.85
C ALA A 96 -4.39 7.86 -36.35
N LEU A 97 -5.35 8.07 -35.45
CA LEU A 97 -6.76 8.28 -35.79
C LEU A 97 -6.99 9.63 -36.50
N LYS A 98 -6.40 10.71 -35.97
CA LYS A 98 -6.45 12.04 -36.59
C LYS A 98 -5.99 11.99 -38.05
N LYS A 99 -4.84 11.34 -38.30
CA LYS A 99 -4.28 11.21 -39.67
C LYS A 99 -5.18 10.41 -40.62
N SER A 100 -5.92 9.41 -40.11
CA SER A 100 -6.72 8.52 -40.95
C SER A 100 -8.07 9.09 -41.36
N LYS A 101 -8.66 10.00 -40.57
CA LYS A 101 -10.06 10.40 -40.73
C LYS A 101 -10.26 11.90 -40.98
N ASN A 102 -9.29 12.75 -40.61
CA ASN A 102 -9.34 14.21 -40.79
C ASN A 102 -10.68 14.87 -40.36
N ASN A 103 -11.31 14.33 -39.31
CA ASN A 103 -12.60 14.79 -38.78
C ASN A 103 -12.38 15.58 -37.49
N ILE A 104 -13.05 16.73 -37.38
CA ILE A 104 -12.93 17.66 -36.25
C ILE A 104 -13.36 17.02 -34.92
N TYR A 105 -14.46 16.26 -34.91
CA TYR A 105 -14.98 15.62 -33.70
C TYR A 105 -14.12 14.44 -33.25
N ILE A 106 -13.55 13.69 -34.20
CA ILE A 106 -12.55 12.66 -33.86
C ILE A 106 -11.33 13.32 -33.22
N THR A 107 -10.85 14.44 -33.77
CA THR A 107 -9.71 15.18 -33.21
C THR A 107 -9.99 15.68 -31.80
N LEU A 108 -11.22 16.12 -31.53
CA LEU A 108 -11.65 16.66 -30.24
C LEU A 108 -11.86 15.58 -29.17
N PHE A 109 -12.62 14.52 -29.48
CA PHE A 109 -13.07 13.54 -28.47
C PHE A 109 -12.16 12.32 -28.34
N SER A 110 -11.46 11.90 -29.41
CA SER A 110 -10.68 10.67 -29.34
C SER A 110 -9.56 10.68 -28.29
N PRO A 111 -8.84 11.79 -28.01
CA PRO A 111 -7.85 11.78 -26.94
C PRO A 111 -8.45 11.44 -25.57
N ALA A 112 -9.64 11.97 -25.25
CA ALA A 112 -10.31 11.71 -23.98
C ALA A 112 -10.85 10.28 -23.91
N VAL A 113 -11.46 9.78 -24.99
CA VAL A 113 -11.95 8.39 -25.09
C VAL A 113 -10.80 7.38 -24.93
N ILE A 114 -9.67 7.62 -25.62
CA ILE A 114 -8.50 6.74 -25.56
C ILE A 114 -7.90 6.75 -24.16
N TRP A 115 -7.75 7.93 -23.55
CA TRP A 115 -7.19 8.04 -22.20
C TRP A 115 -8.04 7.30 -21.17
N VAL A 116 -9.36 7.54 -21.14
CA VAL A 116 -10.25 6.83 -20.22
C VAL A 116 -10.27 5.33 -20.46
N GLY A 117 -10.21 4.89 -21.72
CA GLY A 117 -10.08 3.46 -22.03
C GLY A 117 -8.80 2.86 -21.48
N ILE A 118 -7.68 3.59 -21.55
CA ILE A 118 -6.39 3.19 -20.97
C ILE A 118 -6.47 3.19 -19.44
N GLU A 119 -7.02 4.23 -18.81
CA GLU A 119 -7.22 4.27 -17.36
C GLU A 119 -8.04 3.07 -16.88
N ARG A 120 -9.12 2.72 -17.58
CA ARG A 120 -9.95 1.57 -17.22
C ARG A 120 -9.18 0.25 -17.33
N ILE A 121 -8.32 0.10 -18.33
CA ILE A 121 -7.47 -1.09 -18.47
C ILE A 121 -6.48 -1.16 -17.30
N LEU A 122 -5.77 -0.07 -17.01
CA LEU A 122 -4.79 0.01 -15.93
C LEU A 122 -5.44 -0.22 -14.56
N SER A 123 -6.56 0.45 -14.28
CA SER A 123 -7.28 0.36 -13.02
C SER A 123 -8.18 -0.87 -12.94
N SER A 124 -8.01 -1.85 -13.83
CA SER A 124 -8.74 -3.11 -13.73
C SER A 124 -8.18 -3.98 -12.63
N GLU A 125 -9.04 -4.84 -12.09
CA GLU A 125 -8.68 -5.83 -11.09
C GLU A 125 -7.65 -6.84 -11.62
N ILE A 126 -7.47 -6.91 -12.95
CA ILE A 126 -6.46 -7.74 -13.62
C ILE A 126 -5.09 -7.05 -13.63
N VAL A 127 -5.05 -5.74 -13.93
CA VAL A 127 -3.78 -5.00 -14.07
C VAL A 127 -3.34 -4.36 -12.75
N GLY A 128 -4.28 -3.89 -11.93
CA GLY A 128 -4.03 -3.42 -10.57
C GLY A 128 -3.26 -2.09 -10.47
N ILE A 129 -3.31 -1.22 -11.48
CA ILE A 129 -2.59 0.06 -11.46
C ILE A 129 -3.59 1.22 -11.28
N PRO A 130 -3.73 1.79 -10.06
CA PRO A 130 -4.62 2.91 -9.81
C PRO A 130 -4.04 4.21 -10.37
N CYS A 131 -4.24 4.45 -11.66
CA CYS A 131 -3.80 5.65 -12.35
C CYS A 131 -5.01 6.36 -12.96
N ASN A 132 -5.66 7.22 -12.15
CA ASN A 132 -6.76 8.07 -12.59
C ASN A 132 -6.39 9.54 -12.41
N ILE A 133 -6.29 10.30 -13.50
CA ILE A 133 -5.95 11.73 -13.44
C ILE A 133 -7.05 12.57 -12.82
N GLY A 134 -8.29 12.06 -12.77
CA GLY A 134 -9.40 12.69 -12.04
C GLY A 134 -9.09 12.96 -10.57
N ILE A 135 -8.15 12.23 -9.94
CA ILE A 135 -7.75 12.43 -8.53
C ILE A 135 -7.22 13.86 -8.27
N THR A 136 -6.71 14.53 -9.31
CA THR A 136 -6.23 15.92 -9.25
C THR A 136 -7.33 16.94 -8.92
N GLN A 137 -8.60 16.54 -9.02
CA GLN A 137 -9.77 17.41 -8.84
C GLN A 137 -10.44 17.27 -7.47
N THR A 138 -9.86 16.47 -6.59
CA THR A 138 -10.43 16.16 -5.26
C THR A 138 -10.63 17.37 -4.36
N SER A 139 -9.87 18.45 -4.57
CA SER A 139 -10.07 19.72 -3.85
C SER A 139 -11.22 20.57 -4.38
N GLN A 140 -11.89 20.15 -5.46
CA GLN A 140 -12.95 20.92 -6.14
C GLN A 140 -14.27 20.14 -6.20
N PRO A 141 -15.05 20.10 -5.11
CA PRO A 141 -16.33 19.39 -5.05
C PRO A 141 -17.28 19.73 -6.20
N LEU A 142 -17.34 20.99 -6.63
CA LEU A 142 -18.21 21.45 -7.72
C LEU A 142 -17.82 20.87 -9.10
N LEU A 143 -16.58 20.43 -9.30
CA LEU A 143 -16.11 19.92 -10.59
C LEU A 143 -16.15 18.39 -10.70
N ILE A 144 -16.36 17.68 -9.59
CA ILE A 144 -16.25 16.21 -9.55
C ILE A 144 -17.60 15.49 -9.56
N GLN A 145 -18.72 16.22 -9.55
CA GLN A 145 -20.07 15.64 -9.41
C GLN A 145 -20.49 14.73 -10.56
N SER A 146 -19.89 14.85 -11.75
CA SER A 146 -20.11 13.89 -12.85
C SER A 146 -19.65 12.46 -12.51
N ALA A 147 -18.87 12.28 -11.45
CA ALA A 147 -18.51 10.96 -10.93
C ALA A 147 -19.73 10.16 -10.45
N SER A 148 -20.84 10.80 -10.07
CA SER A 148 -22.09 10.11 -9.72
C SER A 148 -22.71 9.34 -10.89
N PHE A 149 -22.34 9.68 -12.13
CA PHE A 149 -22.81 9.01 -13.35
C PHE A 149 -21.83 7.98 -13.89
N PHE A 150 -20.56 8.35 -14.07
CA PHE A 150 -19.58 7.47 -14.75
C PHE A 150 -18.29 7.28 -13.94
N GLY A 151 -18.34 7.58 -12.64
CA GLY A 151 -17.20 7.52 -11.73
C GLY A 151 -16.10 8.51 -12.07
N ILE A 152 -14.95 8.35 -11.41
CA ILE A 152 -13.75 9.18 -11.59
C ILE A 152 -13.36 9.36 -13.07
N TYR A 153 -13.71 8.40 -13.93
CA TYR A 153 -13.47 8.45 -15.38
C TYR A 153 -14.18 9.61 -16.09
N ALA A 154 -15.34 10.06 -15.61
CA ALA A 154 -16.02 11.24 -16.14
C ALA A 154 -15.14 12.49 -15.99
N VAL A 155 -14.50 12.62 -14.83
CA VAL A 155 -13.63 13.75 -14.52
C VAL A 155 -12.34 13.65 -15.35
N SER A 156 -11.73 12.47 -15.45
CA SER A 156 -10.59 12.24 -16.35
C SER A 156 -10.93 12.59 -17.81
N PHE A 157 -12.13 12.24 -18.27
CA PHE A 157 -12.61 12.61 -19.61
C PHE A 157 -12.67 14.12 -19.80
N LEU A 158 -13.26 14.86 -18.84
CA LEU A 158 -13.38 16.31 -18.89
C LEU A 158 -12.02 17.00 -18.89
N ILE A 159 -11.05 16.52 -18.11
CA ILE A 159 -9.68 17.07 -18.09
C ILE A 159 -9.06 17.01 -19.48
N ILE A 160 -9.09 15.84 -20.13
CA ILE A 160 -8.47 15.67 -21.45
C ILE A 160 -9.27 16.41 -22.54
N LEU A 161 -10.60 16.39 -22.46
CA LEU A 161 -11.46 17.09 -23.42
C LEU A 161 -11.19 18.61 -23.39
N THR A 162 -11.09 19.21 -22.21
CA THR A 162 -10.78 20.64 -22.03
C THR A 162 -9.40 20.98 -22.57
N ASN A 163 -8.36 20.19 -22.27
CA ASN A 163 -7.02 20.38 -22.85
C ASN A 163 -7.06 20.37 -24.39
N THR A 164 -7.82 19.44 -24.98
CA THR A 164 -7.95 19.31 -26.43
C THR A 164 -8.71 20.49 -27.02
N ALA A 165 -9.80 20.92 -26.38
CA ALA A 165 -10.60 22.08 -26.79
C ALA A 165 -9.78 23.38 -26.77
N ILE A 166 -9.02 23.63 -25.69
CA ILE A 166 -8.15 24.81 -25.56
C ILE A 166 -7.07 24.79 -26.66
N ALA A 167 -6.41 23.65 -26.86
CA ALA A 167 -5.41 23.51 -27.92
C ALA A 167 -6.01 23.77 -29.31
N MET A 168 -7.23 23.28 -29.58
CA MET A 168 -7.95 23.54 -30.82
C MET A 168 -8.30 25.01 -31.00
N LEU A 169 -8.75 25.70 -29.95
CA LEU A 169 -9.03 27.14 -29.99
C LEU A 169 -7.77 27.93 -30.35
N ILE A 170 -6.67 27.73 -29.62
CA ILE A 170 -5.38 28.41 -29.86
C ILE A 170 -4.91 28.22 -31.31
N LEU A 171 -5.09 27.03 -31.87
CA LEU A 171 -4.71 26.74 -33.25
C LEU A 171 -5.69 27.33 -34.28
N SER A 172 -6.98 27.41 -33.94
CA SER A 172 -8.02 27.90 -34.83
C SER A 172 -8.00 29.42 -35.02
N PHE A 173 -7.56 30.18 -34.01
CA PHE A 173 -7.45 31.65 -34.10
C PHE A 173 -6.29 32.14 -34.97
N ARG A 174 -5.49 31.24 -35.56
CA ARG A 174 -4.38 31.58 -36.45
C ARG A 174 -4.80 31.76 -37.92
N SER A 175 -6.06 31.51 -38.28
CA SER A 175 -6.57 31.61 -39.66
C SER A 175 -8.12 31.61 -39.68
N GLU A 176 -8.72 32.35 -40.61
CA GLU A 176 -10.17 32.62 -40.65
C GLU A 176 -11.02 31.66 -41.50
N ASN A 177 -10.46 30.58 -42.04
CA ASN A 177 -11.15 29.67 -42.96
C ASN A 177 -12.32 28.90 -42.27
N ILE A 178 -13.26 28.40 -43.07
CA ILE A 178 -14.49 27.70 -42.63
C ILE A 178 -14.17 26.49 -41.74
N LYS A 179 -13.08 25.77 -42.03
CA LYS A 179 -12.62 24.66 -41.18
C LYS A 179 -12.24 25.13 -39.76
N GLN A 180 -11.64 26.31 -39.60
CA GLN A 180 -11.35 26.88 -38.29
C GLN A 180 -12.62 27.40 -37.59
N LYS A 181 -13.62 27.94 -38.31
CA LYS A 181 -14.94 28.28 -37.73
C LYS A 181 -15.61 27.06 -37.10
N LYS A 182 -15.67 25.92 -37.82
CA LYS A 182 -16.20 24.65 -37.27
C LYS A 182 -15.39 24.14 -36.07
N SER A 183 -14.06 24.30 -36.11
CA SER A 183 -13.18 23.95 -34.99
C SER A 183 -13.47 24.77 -33.74
N ARG A 184 -13.72 26.08 -33.89
CA ARG A 184 -14.09 26.96 -32.78
C ARG A 184 -15.40 26.53 -32.15
N LEU A 185 -16.43 26.32 -32.97
CA LEU A 185 -17.74 25.87 -32.49
C LEU A 185 -17.63 24.56 -31.71
N ALA A 186 -16.96 23.54 -32.27
CA ALA A 186 -16.78 22.25 -31.60
C ALA A 186 -16.02 22.39 -30.26
N ALA A 187 -14.97 23.21 -30.22
CA ALA A 187 -14.22 23.45 -29.00
C ALA A 187 -15.04 24.22 -27.94
N PHE A 188 -15.83 25.21 -28.34
CA PHE A 188 -16.75 25.90 -27.43
C PHE A 188 -17.85 24.97 -26.91
N SER A 189 -18.38 24.05 -27.74
CA SER A 189 -19.32 23.03 -27.27
C SER A 189 -18.69 22.12 -26.21
N ALA A 190 -17.43 21.72 -26.38
CA ALA A 190 -16.71 20.96 -25.36
C ALA A 190 -16.51 21.74 -24.05
N LEU A 191 -16.18 23.04 -24.13
CA LEU A 191 -16.14 23.90 -22.95
C LEU A 191 -17.53 24.10 -22.32
N GLY A 192 -18.60 24.05 -23.12
CA GLY A 192 -19.98 24.02 -22.65
C GLY A 192 -20.29 22.77 -21.82
N ILE A 193 -19.74 21.60 -22.17
CA ILE A 193 -19.86 20.38 -21.36
C ILE A 193 -19.15 20.56 -20.01
N PHE A 194 -17.96 21.15 -20.01
CA PHE A 194 -17.25 21.47 -18.77
C PHE A 194 -18.07 22.44 -17.89
N ALA A 195 -18.61 23.51 -18.48
CA ALA A 195 -19.47 24.46 -17.77
C ALA A 195 -20.74 23.82 -17.24
N ALA A 196 -21.38 22.91 -18.00
CA ALA A 196 -22.55 22.16 -17.55
C ALA A 196 -22.25 21.29 -16.33
N ASN A 197 -21.08 20.63 -16.29
CA ASN A 197 -20.63 19.87 -15.11
C ASN A 197 -20.44 20.78 -13.89
N PHE A 198 -19.85 21.97 -14.07
CA PHE A 198 -19.70 22.95 -12.99
C PHE A 198 -21.05 23.48 -12.49
N ILE A 199 -21.98 23.82 -13.40
CA ILE A 199 -23.35 24.25 -13.05
C ILE A 199 -24.11 23.14 -12.31
N TYR A 200 -23.96 21.89 -12.75
CA TYR A 200 -24.51 20.74 -12.03
C TYR A 200 -23.93 20.64 -10.62
N GLY A 201 -22.63 20.88 -10.46
CA GLY A 201 -21.97 20.99 -9.16
C GLY A 201 -22.59 22.05 -8.26
N LEU A 202 -22.80 23.26 -8.79
CA LEU A 202 -23.46 24.35 -8.06
C LEU A 202 -24.90 24.02 -7.63
N TYR A 203 -25.60 23.19 -8.40
CA TYR A 203 -26.96 22.78 -8.11
C TYR A 203 -27.05 21.68 -7.05
N ILE A 204 -26.12 20.71 -7.08
CA ILE A 204 -26.22 19.49 -6.27
C ILE A 204 -25.42 19.55 -4.97
N VAL A 205 -24.30 20.29 -4.94
CA VAL A 205 -23.45 20.37 -3.74
C VAL A 205 -24.07 21.36 -2.77
N PRO A 206 -24.49 20.92 -1.57
CA PRO A 206 -25.10 21.81 -0.60
C PRO A 206 -24.04 22.72 0.06
N THR A 207 -24.46 23.89 0.53
CA THR A 207 -23.61 24.78 1.34
C THR A 207 -23.37 24.21 2.73
N GLU A 208 -24.36 23.51 3.30
CA GLU A 208 -24.29 22.81 4.57
C GLU A 208 -24.87 21.40 4.39
N THR A 209 -24.19 20.39 4.94
CA THR A 209 -24.70 19.01 4.85
C THR A 209 -25.74 18.81 5.93
N ASN A 210 -27.02 18.84 5.55
CA ASN A 210 -28.12 18.58 6.49
C ASN A 210 -28.30 17.07 6.68
N ILE A 211 -28.00 16.57 7.88
CA ILE A 211 -28.10 15.16 8.23
C ILE A 211 -29.40 14.94 9.00
N GLN A 212 -30.31 14.11 8.48
CA GLN A 212 -31.61 13.90 9.11
C GLN A 212 -31.52 12.98 10.33
N ASN A 213 -30.82 11.85 10.18
CA ASN A 213 -30.62 10.86 11.24
C ASN A 213 -29.12 10.71 11.52
N PRO A 214 -28.53 11.62 12.31
CA PRO A 214 -27.09 11.64 12.52
C PRO A 214 -26.64 10.43 13.33
N VAL A 215 -25.62 9.75 12.80
CA VAL A 215 -24.85 8.72 13.49
C VAL A 215 -23.47 9.29 13.76
N LYS A 216 -23.07 9.35 15.02
CA LYS A 216 -21.78 9.89 15.42
C LYS A 216 -20.69 8.83 15.30
N VAL A 217 -19.68 9.11 14.50
CA VAL A 217 -18.52 8.23 14.31
C VAL A 217 -17.28 8.83 14.95
N ALA A 218 -16.49 8.00 15.62
CA ALA A 218 -15.14 8.33 16.08
C ALA A 218 -14.10 7.41 15.42
N ILE A 219 -13.06 8.01 14.85
CA ILE A 219 -11.94 7.30 14.21
C ILE A 219 -10.68 7.55 15.02
N ILE A 220 -10.07 6.50 15.57
CA ILE A 220 -8.77 6.64 16.23
C ILE A 220 -7.62 6.56 15.22
N GLN A 221 -6.55 7.31 15.49
CA GLN A 221 -5.35 7.36 14.67
C GLN A 221 -4.12 7.14 15.57
N PRO A 222 -3.65 5.88 15.70
CA PRO A 222 -2.62 5.53 16.67
C PRO A 222 -1.19 5.85 16.21
N VAL A 223 -0.95 6.02 14.90
CA VAL A 223 0.36 6.28 14.29
C VAL A 223 1.38 5.18 14.64
N ILE A 224 0.98 3.92 14.44
CA ILE A 224 1.86 2.77 14.60
C ILE A 224 2.75 2.64 13.36
N THR A 225 4.06 2.65 13.54
CA THR A 225 5.00 2.57 12.41
C THR A 225 5.00 1.18 11.76
N THR A 226 5.41 1.07 10.50
CA THR A 226 5.52 -0.22 9.81
C THR A 226 6.40 -1.22 10.57
N ASN A 227 7.51 -0.76 11.16
CA ASN A 227 8.37 -1.62 11.97
C ASN A 227 7.63 -2.13 13.22
N MET A 228 6.96 -1.23 13.96
CA MET A 228 6.15 -1.62 15.12
C MET A 228 5.00 -2.56 14.75
N TYR A 229 4.40 -2.41 13.57
CA TYR A 229 3.35 -3.31 13.11
C TYR A 229 3.90 -4.70 12.73
N LEU A 230 4.98 -4.74 11.93
CA LEU A 230 5.55 -6.01 11.44
C LEU A 230 6.31 -6.78 12.52
N ASN A 231 7.00 -6.06 13.42
CA ASN A 231 7.92 -6.62 14.40
C ASN A 231 7.45 -6.39 15.84
N GLY A 232 6.36 -5.67 16.08
CA GLY A 232 5.90 -5.37 17.43
C GLY A 232 5.51 -6.61 18.22
N TRP A 233 5.05 -7.67 17.57
CA TRP A 233 4.83 -8.95 18.23
C TRP A 233 6.12 -9.56 18.81
N ARG A 234 7.30 -9.16 18.34
CA ARG A 234 8.61 -9.62 18.84
C ARG A 234 9.09 -8.84 20.07
N SER A 235 8.59 -7.61 20.29
CA SER A 235 9.00 -6.73 21.38
C SER A 235 7.84 -6.45 22.35
N PRO A 236 7.93 -6.88 23.61
CA PRO A 236 6.97 -6.57 24.67
C PRO A 236 6.68 -5.08 24.85
N GLU A 237 7.74 -4.27 24.77
CA GLU A 237 7.65 -2.82 24.92
C GLU A 237 6.81 -2.26 23.77
N THR A 238 6.99 -2.79 22.57
CA THR A 238 6.22 -2.40 21.40
C THR A 238 4.76 -2.88 21.52
N ARG A 239 4.51 -4.11 21.98
CA ARG A 239 3.14 -4.61 22.24
C ARG A 239 2.42 -3.74 23.28
N ALA A 240 3.09 -3.45 24.40
CA ALA A 240 2.56 -2.60 25.46
C ALA A 240 2.31 -1.17 24.97
N TYR A 241 3.23 -0.60 24.20
CA TYR A 241 3.08 0.72 23.60
C TYR A 241 1.85 0.79 22.68
N ILE A 242 1.68 -0.20 21.79
CA ILE A 242 0.55 -0.24 20.86
C ILE A 242 -0.75 -0.39 21.65
N LYS A 243 -0.81 -1.35 22.58
CA LYS A 243 -2.00 -1.56 23.42
C LYS A 243 -2.37 -0.30 24.21
N ASN A 244 -1.42 0.30 24.93
CA ASN A 244 -1.68 1.52 25.71
C ASN A 244 -2.11 2.67 24.79
N THR A 245 -1.49 2.82 23.61
CA THR A 245 -1.91 3.84 22.64
C THR A 245 -3.37 3.64 22.19
N LEU A 246 -3.78 2.40 21.92
CA LEU A 246 -5.16 2.09 21.52
C LEU A 246 -6.14 2.32 22.67
N ASP A 247 -5.78 1.91 23.88
CA ASP A 247 -6.59 2.08 25.09
C ASP A 247 -6.77 3.56 25.43
N ASP A 248 -5.69 4.35 25.38
CA ASP A 248 -5.71 5.80 25.63
C ASP A 248 -6.59 6.52 24.61
N LEU A 249 -6.37 6.26 23.31
CA LEU A 249 -7.16 6.86 22.24
C LEU A 249 -8.63 6.44 22.28
N THR A 250 -8.90 5.17 22.59
CA THR A 250 -10.26 4.67 22.80
C THR A 250 -10.91 5.38 23.98
N SER A 251 -10.20 5.51 25.10
CA SER A 251 -10.70 6.18 26.31
C SER A 251 -11.00 7.66 26.08
N GLU A 252 -10.22 8.35 25.24
CA GLU A 252 -10.53 9.73 24.83
C GLU A 252 -11.72 9.78 23.86
N ALA A 253 -11.74 8.92 22.84
CA ALA A 253 -12.78 8.89 21.81
C ALA A 253 -14.16 8.52 22.38
N VAL A 254 -14.26 7.62 23.36
CA VAL A 254 -15.56 7.24 23.95
C VAL A 254 -16.19 8.37 24.79
N LYS A 255 -15.43 9.40 25.20
CA LYS A 255 -15.96 10.55 25.95
C LYS A 255 -16.99 11.34 25.14
N ILE A 256 -16.86 11.36 23.81
CA ILE A 256 -17.82 12.02 22.93
C ILE A 256 -19.07 11.17 22.64
N LYS A 257 -19.13 9.96 23.23
CA LYS A 257 -20.23 8.98 23.11
C LYS A 257 -20.56 8.68 21.63
N PRO A 258 -19.61 8.13 20.86
CA PRO A 258 -19.86 7.80 19.47
C PRO A 258 -20.80 6.60 19.36
N ASP A 259 -21.64 6.59 18.33
CA ASP A 259 -22.44 5.43 17.97
C ASP A 259 -21.57 4.33 17.33
N ILE A 260 -20.50 4.73 16.62
CA ILE A 260 -19.51 3.83 16.02
C ILE A 260 -18.09 4.30 16.37
N LEU A 261 -17.27 3.43 16.95
CA LEU A 261 -15.83 3.63 17.16
C LEU A 261 -15.01 2.75 16.21
N VAL A 262 -14.01 3.34 15.58
CA VAL A 262 -13.28 2.71 14.46
C VAL A 262 -11.79 2.60 14.75
N TRP A 263 -11.23 1.41 14.58
CA TRP A 263 -9.77 1.16 14.62
C TRP A 263 -9.23 0.85 13.22
N PRO A 264 -8.15 1.54 12.78
CA PRO A 264 -7.60 1.37 11.44
C PRO A 264 -6.75 0.11 11.29
N GLU A 265 -6.53 -0.29 10.05
CA GLU A 265 -5.63 -1.39 9.66
C GLU A 265 -4.22 -1.07 10.14
N GLY A 266 -3.51 -2.09 10.63
CA GLY A 266 -2.13 -1.95 11.09
C GLY A 266 -1.94 -1.15 12.37
N GLY A 267 -2.92 -0.33 12.78
CA GLY A 267 -2.90 0.45 14.00
C GLY A 267 -3.09 -0.39 15.26
N ASN A 268 -3.57 -1.63 15.13
CA ASN A 268 -3.96 -2.47 16.25
C ASN A 268 -2.87 -3.45 16.74
N GLY A 269 -1.70 -3.48 16.09
CA GLY A 269 -0.51 -4.21 16.56
C GLY A 269 -0.65 -5.71 16.80
N TYR A 270 -1.31 -6.45 15.89
CA TYR A 270 -1.58 -7.90 15.97
C TYR A 270 -2.75 -8.31 16.89
N PHE A 271 -3.78 -7.47 17.03
CA PHE A 271 -4.96 -7.81 17.81
C PHE A 271 -5.77 -8.99 17.24
N ASN A 272 -5.51 -10.23 17.66
CA ASN A 272 -6.21 -11.38 17.10
C ASN A 272 -7.56 -11.62 17.83
N MET A 273 -8.67 -11.60 17.09
CA MET A 273 -10.03 -11.85 17.61
C MET A 273 -10.24 -13.27 18.17
N ARG A 274 -9.29 -14.18 17.96
CA ARG A 274 -9.28 -15.53 18.55
C ARG A 274 -8.71 -15.59 19.95
N ILE A 275 -7.97 -14.57 20.37
CA ILE A 275 -7.47 -14.50 21.74
C ILE A 275 -8.64 -14.01 22.59
N ASP A 276 -9.23 -14.92 23.37
CA ASP A 276 -10.43 -14.65 24.17
C ASP A 276 -10.29 -13.38 25.00
N ALA A 277 -9.18 -13.21 25.72
CA ALA A 277 -8.93 -12.02 26.54
C ALA A 277 -8.96 -10.70 25.74
N LEU A 278 -8.45 -10.70 24.50
CA LEU A 278 -8.45 -9.52 23.64
C LEU A 278 -9.87 -9.29 23.10
N ARG A 279 -10.50 -10.31 22.50
CA ARG A 279 -11.87 -10.23 22.00
C ARG A 279 -12.85 -9.76 23.08
N ASP A 280 -12.80 -10.35 24.26
CA ASP A 280 -13.71 -10.06 25.36
C ASP A 280 -13.48 -8.64 25.90
N SER A 281 -12.24 -8.13 25.82
CA SER A 281 -11.96 -6.72 26.10
C SER A 281 -12.68 -5.78 25.13
N LEU A 282 -12.71 -6.09 23.83
CA LEU A 282 -13.47 -5.28 22.86
C LEU A 282 -14.97 -5.37 23.10
N TYR A 283 -15.49 -6.57 23.40
CA TYR A 283 -16.90 -6.75 23.72
C TYR A 283 -17.30 -5.94 24.94
N LYS A 284 -16.46 -5.96 25.99
CA LYS A 284 -16.63 -5.13 27.18
C LYS A 284 -16.60 -3.64 26.84
N THR A 285 -15.69 -3.18 26.01
CA THR A 285 -15.63 -1.78 25.54
C THR A 285 -16.94 -1.39 24.83
N ALA A 286 -17.41 -2.22 23.89
CA ALA A 286 -18.66 -1.98 23.15
C ALA A 286 -19.86 -1.85 24.10
N ILE A 287 -20.02 -2.80 25.04
CA ILE A 287 -21.09 -2.80 26.04
C ILE A 287 -21.01 -1.59 26.97
N THR A 288 -19.83 -1.31 27.51
CA THR A 288 -19.62 -0.26 28.52
C THR A 288 -19.94 1.12 27.95
N HIS A 289 -19.52 1.36 26.71
CA HIS A 289 -19.68 2.66 26.06
C HIS A 289 -20.90 2.74 25.13
N LYS A 290 -21.67 1.65 25.00
CA LYS A 290 -22.85 1.52 24.14
C LYS A 290 -22.57 1.96 22.69
N THR A 291 -21.44 1.49 22.15
CA THR A 291 -20.94 1.87 20.83
C THR A 291 -20.66 0.63 19.99
N ASP A 292 -20.96 0.67 18.69
CA ASP A 292 -20.52 -0.35 17.76
C ASP A 292 -19.02 -0.18 17.48
N LEU A 293 -18.29 -1.29 17.31
CA LEU A 293 -16.87 -1.25 16.97
C LEU A 293 -16.65 -1.78 15.55
N LEU A 294 -15.89 -1.01 14.76
CA LEU A 294 -15.33 -1.46 13.49
C LEU A 294 -13.82 -1.60 13.63
N ILE A 295 -13.36 -2.85 13.73
CA ILE A 295 -11.98 -3.15 14.06
C ILE A 295 -11.34 -3.88 12.89
N SER A 296 -10.31 -3.27 12.30
CA SER A 296 -9.48 -3.97 11.33
C SER A 296 -8.37 -4.72 12.02
N SER A 297 -8.19 -6.01 11.70
CA SER A 297 -7.13 -6.85 12.24
C SER A 297 -6.75 -8.03 11.35
N ASN A 298 -5.52 -8.53 11.56
CA ASN A 298 -5.14 -9.85 11.10
C ASN A 298 -5.90 -10.92 11.89
N ASP A 299 -6.35 -11.93 11.18
CA ASP A 299 -6.97 -13.12 11.76
C ASP A 299 -6.38 -14.37 11.16
N ILE A 300 -6.45 -15.48 11.87
CA ILE A 300 -5.99 -16.79 11.42
C ILE A 300 -7.17 -17.74 11.58
N ASP A 301 -7.61 -18.44 10.53
CA ASP A 301 -8.75 -19.34 10.65
C ASP A 301 -8.41 -20.68 11.35
N GLY A 302 -9.38 -21.61 11.43
CA GLY A 302 -9.19 -22.92 12.08
C GLY A 302 -8.15 -23.80 11.36
N ASP A 303 -7.91 -23.53 10.08
CA ASP A 303 -6.97 -24.24 9.22
C ASP A 303 -5.60 -23.55 9.19
N GLY A 304 -5.40 -22.49 10.00
CA GLY A 304 -4.16 -21.73 10.03
C GLY A 304 -4.00 -20.71 8.90
N LYS A 305 -5.05 -20.45 8.09
CA LYS A 305 -4.98 -19.46 7.01
C LYS A 305 -5.08 -18.05 7.58
N LYS A 306 -4.12 -17.21 7.21
CA LYS A 306 -4.05 -15.82 7.65
C LYS A 306 -4.89 -14.92 6.75
N TYR A 307 -5.65 -13.99 7.32
CA TYR A 307 -6.49 -13.03 6.62
C TYR A 307 -6.28 -11.63 7.16
N ASN A 308 -6.37 -10.63 6.29
CA ASN A 308 -6.51 -9.23 6.67
C ASN A 308 -8.01 -8.91 6.71
N SER A 309 -8.54 -8.61 7.90
CA SER A 309 -9.98 -8.61 8.16
C SER A 309 -10.49 -7.31 8.76
N ILE A 310 -11.77 -7.05 8.58
CA ILE A 310 -12.55 -6.07 9.36
C ILE A 310 -13.64 -6.84 10.12
N PHE A 311 -13.81 -6.51 11.39
CA PHE A 311 -14.83 -7.07 12.27
C PHE A 311 -15.83 -5.99 12.67
N SER A 312 -17.12 -6.31 12.61
CA SER A 312 -18.20 -5.48 13.17
C SER A 312 -18.69 -6.08 14.47
N ILE A 313 -18.59 -5.32 15.56
CA ILE A 313 -19.02 -5.72 16.90
C ILE A 313 -20.14 -4.77 17.32
N SER A 314 -21.28 -5.34 17.70
CA SER A 314 -22.41 -4.57 18.22
C SER A 314 -22.11 -3.97 19.59
N LYS A 315 -22.78 -2.86 19.92
CA LYS A 315 -22.86 -2.28 21.26
C LYS A 315 -23.39 -3.25 22.34
N GLU A 316 -24.03 -4.36 21.97
CA GLU A 316 -24.38 -5.45 22.88
C GLU A 316 -23.24 -6.46 23.12
N GLY A 317 -22.05 -6.23 22.56
CA GLY A 317 -20.86 -7.08 22.74
C GLY A 317 -20.91 -8.38 21.95
N ARG A 318 -21.49 -8.36 20.75
CA ARG A 318 -21.55 -9.53 19.84
C ARG A 318 -20.87 -9.23 18.52
N LEU A 319 -20.09 -10.19 18.01
CA LEU A 319 -19.58 -10.14 16.64
C LEU A 319 -20.74 -10.32 15.65
N LEU A 320 -21.01 -9.30 14.86
CA LEU A 320 -22.09 -9.28 13.88
C LEU A 320 -21.63 -9.79 12.51
N GLY A 321 -20.40 -9.47 12.12
CA GLY A 321 -19.88 -9.84 10.81
C GLY A 321 -18.38 -9.64 10.68
N ARG A 322 -17.83 -10.26 9.64
CA ARG A 322 -16.41 -10.22 9.30
C ARG A 322 -16.25 -10.11 7.80
N TYR A 323 -15.43 -9.17 7.36
CA TYR A 323 -14.97 -9.06 5.98
C TYR A 323 -13.50 -9.42 5.87
N ASN A 324 -13.13 -10.19 4.85
CA ASN A 324 -11.75 -10.53 4.52
C ASN A 324 -11.35 -9.79 3.24
N LYS A 325 -10.17 -9.16 3.24
CA LYS A 325 -9.59 -8.48 2.08
C LYS A 325 -9.56 -9.41 0.87
N VAL A 326 -10.17 -9.00 -0.23
CA VAL A 326 -10.31 -9.76 -1.48
C VAL A 326 -9.14 -9.48 -2.41
N ASN A 327 -8.82 -8.20 -2.65
CA ASN A 327 -7.67 -7.84 -3.49
C ASN A 327 -6.44 -7.60 -2.62
N LEU A 328 -5.59 -8.62 -2.54
CA LEU A 328 -4.28 -8.54 -1.89
C LEU A 328 -3.28 -7.73 -2.75
N ILE A 329 -2.31 -7.12 -2.09
CA ILE A 329 -1.19 -6.42 -2.75
C ILE A 329 -0.17 -7.47 -3.24
N PRO A 330 0.03 -7.61 -4.57
CA PRO A 330 0.98 -8.59 -5.10
C PRO A 330 2.41 -8.33 -4.60
N GLY A 331 3.07 -9.34 -4.04
CA GLY A 331 4.44 -9.25 -3.52
C GLY A 331 4.57 -8.67 -2.11
N ALA A 332 3.50 -8.11 -1.53
CA ALA A 332 3.51 -7.57 -0.17
C ALA A 332 2.61 -8.37 0.79
N GLU A 333 1.54 -8.99 0.29
CA GLU A 333 0.56 -9.74 1.08
C GLU A 333 0.51 -11.23 0.73
N ASP A 334 1.57 -11.78 0.13
CA ASP A 334 1.62 -13.18 -0.34
C ASP A 334 1.44 -14.24 0.77
N SER A 335 1.59 -13.84 2.04
CA SER A 335 1.33 -14.69 3.22
C SER A 335 -0.14 -14.69 3.68
N TYR A 336 -0.98 -13.84 3.09
CA TYR A 336 -2.40 -13.76 3.39
C TYR A 336 -3.21 -14.58 2.38
N THR A 337 -4.34 -15.09 2.86
CA THR A 337 -5.37 -15.70 2.04
C THR A 337 -6.38 -14.62 1.64
N ALA A 338 -6.70 -14.57 0.35
CA ALA A 338 -7.70 -13.65 -0.16
C ALA A 338 -9.11 -14.05 0.28
N GLY A 339 -9.94 -13.05 0.55
CA GLY A 339 -11.39 -13.19 0.63
C GLY A 339 -12.00 -13.60 -0.70
N THR A 340 -13.20 -14.18 -0.66
CA THR A 340 -13.88 -14.73 -1.84
C THR A 340 -14.71 -13.69 -2.59
N GLU A 341 -15.29 -12.72 -1.87
CA GLU A 341 -16.15 -11.71 -2.47
C GLU A 341 -16.25 -10.40 -1.68
N PHE A 342 -16.51 -9.32 -2.40
CA PHE A 342 -16.95 -8.05 -1.83
C PHE A 342 -18.38 -8.19 -1.35
N HIS A 343 -18.62 -8.05 -0.04
CA HIS A 343 -19.92 -8.19 0.60
C HIS A 343 -20.07 -7.15 1.72
N THR A 344 -21.27 -7.02 2.26
CA THR A 344 -21.55 -6.12 3.38
C THR A 344 -21.36 -6.83 4.71
N ILE A 345 -21.12 -6.06 5.77
CA ILE A 345 -21.19 -6.56 7.15
C ILE A 345 -22.24 -5.74 7.92
N PRO A 346 -23.06 -6.39 8.76
CA PRO A 346 -24.07 -5.69 9.55
C PRO A 346 -23.44 -4.86 10.68
N SER A 347 -24.06 -3.73 11.02
CA SER A 347 -23.93 -3.04 12.30
C SER A 347 -25.29 -2.99 13.01
N SER A 348 -25.35 -2.45 14.23
CA SER A 348 -26.63 -2.21 14.92
C SER A 348 -27.48 -1.12 14.25
N LEU A 349 -26.91 -0.37 13.30
CA LEU A 349 -27.53 0.79 12.65
C LEU A 349 -27.89 0.54 11.18
N GLY A 350 -27.18 -0.37 10.49
CA GLY A 350 -27.44 -0.74 9.10
C GLY A 350 -26.29 -1.52 8.47
N GLU A 351 -26.31 -1.66 7.16
CA GLU A 351 -25.30 -2.43 6.41
C GLU A 351 -24.07 -1.59 6.06
N ILE A 352 -22.88 -2.12 6.33
CA ILE A 352 -21.60 -1.47 6.05
C ILE A 352 -20.94 -2.15 4.85
N GLY A 353 -20.36 -1.36 3.95
CA GLY A 353 -19.48 -1.81 2.87
C GLY A 353 -18.01 -1.66 3.26
N PRO A 354 -17.37 -2.69 3.84
CA PRO A 354 -15.97 -2.65 4.26
C PRO A 354 -15.02 -2.78 3.07
N VAL A 355 -13.92 -2.03 3.11
CA VAL A 355 -12.85 -2.02 2.11
C VAL A 355 -11.50 -1.83 2.82
N ILE A 356 -10.47 -2.57 2.42
CA ILE A 356 -9.16 -2.53 3.11
C ILE A 356 -8.05 -2.01 2.18
N CYS A 357 -7.40 -0.91 2.59
CA CYS A 357 -6.21 -0.31 2.00
C CYS A 357 -6.25 -0.26 0.48
N TYR A 358 -5.41 -1.05 -0.19
CA TYR A 358 -5.22 -1.04 -1.64
C TYR A 358 -6.51 -1.17 -2.44
N GLU A 359 -7.51 -1.89 -1.91
CA GLU A 359 -8.85 -2.01 -2.50
C GLU A 359 -9.53 -0.65 -2.71
N SER A 360 -9.25 0.32 -1.83
CA SER A 360 -9.88 1.64 -1.82
C SER A 360 -9.60 2.45 -3.10
N ASN A 361 -8.46 2.16 -3.76
CA ASN A 361 -8.07 2.81 -4.99
C ASN A 361 -8.97 2.45 -6.18
N PHE A 362 -9.69 1.33 -6.11
CA PHE A 362 -10.55 0.85 -7.18
C PHE A 362 -12.01 1.20 -6.91
N PRO A 363 -12.82 1.62 -7.90
CA PRO A 363 -14.24 1.87 -7.68
C PRO A 363 -15.04 0.59 -7.38
N SER A 364 -14.52 -0.58 -7.76
CA SER A 364 -15.26 -1.85 -7.85
C SER A 364 -15.68 -2.40 -6.49
N PRO A 365 -14.81 -2.42 -5.45
CA PRO A 365 -15.17 -2.89 -4.11
C PRO A 365 -16.38 -2.15 -3.55
N PHE A 366 -16.34 -0.81 -3.57
CA PHE A 366 -17.44 0.03 -3.07
C PHE A 366 -18.71 -0.12 -3.89
N ARG A 367 -18.58 -0.18 -5.22
CA ARG A 367 -19.72 -0.36 -6.11
C ARG A 367 -20.45 -1.67 -5.80
N LYS A 368 -19.70 -2.77 -5.69
CA LYS A 368 -20.26 -4.10 -5.40
C LYS A 368 -20.85 -4.17 -4.00
N ALA A 369 -20.19 -3.60 -2.99
CA ALA A 369 -20.73 -3.54 -1.63
C ALA A 369 -22.04 -2.72 -1.58
N THR A 370 -22.08 -1.55 -2.21
CA THR A 370 -23.29 -0.71 -2.30
C THR A 370 -24.40 -1.40 -3.10
N ASP A 371 -24.05 -2.10 -4.17
CA ASP A 371 -25.04 -2.85 -4.94
C ASP A 371 -25.65 -4.01 -4.13
N LYS A 372 -24.86 -4.62 -3.24
CA LYS A 372 -25.30 -5.63 -2.27
C LYS A 372 -26.03 -5.05 -1.05
N GLY A 373 -26.18 -3.73 -0.95
CA GLY A 373 -26.99 -3.08 0.08
C GLY A 373 -26.22 -2.27 1.11
N ALA A 374 -24.92 -2.02 0.94
CA ALA A 374 -24.20 -1.14 1.87
C ALA A 374 -24.87 0.25 1.93
N GLU A 375 -25.04 0.75 3.14
CA GLU A 375 -25.64 2.04 3.48
C GLU A 375 -24.60 3.05 4.02
N LEU A 376 -23.48 2.53 4.50
CA LEU A 376 -22.26 3.25 4.89
C LEU A 376 -21.06 2.55 4.25
N LEU A 377 -20.05 3.31 3.82
CA LEU A 377 -18.79 2.74 3.32
C LEU A 377 -17.68 2.96 4.35
N PHE A 378 -16.95 1.90 4.66
CA PHE A 378 -15.85 1.93 5.62
C PHE A 378 -14.54 1.50 4.96
N VAL A 379 -13.56 2.40 4.96
CA VAL A 379 -12.20 2.12 4.50
C VAL A 379 -11.28 2.03 5.71
N SER A 380 -10.54 0.94 5.82
CA SER A 380 -9.48 0.77 6.80
C SER A 380 -8.13 0.68 6.10
N THR A 381 -7.15 1.50 6.48
CA THR A 381 -5.84 1.52 5.81
C THR A 381 -4.65 1.76 6.76
N SER A 382 -3.47 1.29 6.33
CA SER A 382 -2.18 1.65 6.91
C SER A 382 -1.20 2.12 5.84
N ASP A 383 -1.01 3.44 5.74
CA ASP A 383 -0.05 4.05 4.81
C ASP A 383 1.34 4.30 5.44
N ALA A 384 1.63 3.65 6.57
CA ALA A 384 2.85 3.89 7.34
C ALA A 384 4.13 3.70 6.52
N ALA A 385 4.13 2.77 5.56
CA ALA A 385 5.27 2.51 4.68
C ALA A 385 5.53 3.65 3.67
N PHE A 386 4.49 4.39 3.27
CA PHE A 386 4.58 5.49 2.31
C PHE A 386 5.05 6.80 2.95
N LYS A 387 5.14 6.88 4.29
CA LYS A 387 5.61 8.06 5.03
C LYS A 387 4.82 9.33 4.63
N LYS A 388 5.42 10.52 4.77
CA LYS A 388 4.81 11.80 4.35
C LYS A 388 4.99 12.05 2.84
N THR A 389 4.41 11.19 1.99
CA THR A 389 4.50 11.33 0.52
C THR A 389 3.14 11.62 -0.11
N SER A 390 3.17 12.05 -1.38
CA SER A 390 1.97 12.30 -2.19
C SER A 390 1.07 11.07 -2.31
N LEU A 391 1.63 9.86 -2.23
CA LEU A 391 0.88 8.61 -2.35
C LEU A 391 -0.09 8.41 -1.18
N THR A 392 0.33 8.71 0.06
CA THR A 392 -0.55 8.66 1.25
C THR A 392 -1.74 9.61 1.13
N ILE A 393 -1.47 10.84 0.68
CA ILE A 393 -2.51 11.86 0.48
C ILE A 393 -3.47 11.43 -0.63
N ASN A 394 -2.93 11.00 -1.78
CA ASN A 394 -3.74 10.56 -2.91
C ASN A 394 -4.58 9.32 -2.58
N HIS A 395 -4.04 8.37 -1.80
CA HIS A 395 -4.74 7.17 -1.36
C HIS A 395 -5.96 7.54 -0.50
N THR A 396 -5.79 8.42 0.48
CA THR A 396 -6.91 8.89 1.32
C THR A 396 -7.98 9.60 0.50
N ARG A 397 -7.56 10.46 -0.43
CA ARG A 397 -8.46 11.25 -1.30
C ARG A 397 -9.31 10.42 -2.25
N THR A 398 -8.99 9.15 -2.46
CA THR A 398 -9.89 8.25 -3.21
C THR A 398 -11.27 8.20 -2.57
N ALA A 399 -11.36 8.31 -1.24
CA ALA A 399 -12.61 8.34 -0.48
C ALA A 399 -13.62 9.38 -1.00
N ILE A 400 -13.13 10.53 -1.47
CA ILE A 400 -13.96 11.61 -2.04
C ILE A 400 -14.74 11.12 -3.26
N PHE A 401 -14.05 10.44 -4.19
CA PHE A 401 -14.70 9.87 -5.36
C PHE A 401 -15.60 8.69 -4.99
N ARG A 402 -15.16 7.83 -4.06
CA ARG A 402 -15.95 6.67 -3.63
C ARG A 402 -17.28 7.07 -3.01
N ALA A 403 -17.32 8.18 -2.28
CA ALA A 403 -18.53 8.75 -1.70
C ALA A 403 -19.54 9.18 -2.79
N ILE A 404 -19.09 9.99 -3.75
CA ILE A 404 -19.93 10.50 -4.86
C ILE A 404 -20.39 9.37 -5.77
N GLU A 405 -19.49 8.45 -6.11
CA GLU A 405 -19.75 7.30 -6.98
C GLU A 405 -20.87 6.40 -6.47
N ASN A 406 -21.09 6.37 -5.16
CA ASN A 406 -22.04 5.46 -4.52
C ASN A 406 -23.21 6.17 -3.83
N ASN A 407 -23.19 7.51 -3.75
CA ASN A 407 -24.12 8.29 -2.95
C ASN A 407 -24.11 7.81 -1.48
N ARG A 408 -22.92 7.73 -0.88
CA ARG A 408 -22.70 7.21 0.46
C ARG A 408 -21.75 8.08 1.25
N TRP A 409 -21.95 8.12 2.56
CA TRP A 409 -20.89 8.54 3.46
C TRP A 409 -19.74 7.54 3.43
N VAL A 410 -18.51 8.04 3.48
CA VAL A 410 -17.30 7.23 3.56
C VAL A 410 -16.55 7.59 4.84
N VAL A 411 -16.34 6.60 5.68
CA VAL A 411 -15.47 6.67 6.86
C VAL A 411 -14.15 6.04 6.48
N HIS A 412 -13.09 6.83 6.32
CA HIS A 412 -11.75 6.36 5.96
C HIS A 412 -10.81 6.47 7.16
N ALA A 413 -10.53 5.33 7.79
CA ALA A 413 -9.64 5.24 8.93
C ALA A 413 -8.23 4.84 8.49
N SER A 414 -7.27 5.75 8.69
CA SER A 414 -5.86 5.54 8.40
C SER A 414 -5.04 5.50 9.69
N ASN A 415 -4.19 4.48 9.84
CA ASN A 415 -3.32 4.34 11.01
C ASN A 415 -2.38 5.56 11.20
N THR A 416 -1.81 6.08 10.12
CA THR A 416 -0.90 7.24 10.15
C THR A 416 -1.52 8.53 9.66
N GLY A 417 -2.80 8.50 9.27
CA GLY A 417 -3.50 9.63 8.68
C GLY A 417 -3.15 9.93 7.22
N PRO A 418 -3.83 10.93 6.62
CA PRO A 418 -5.06 11.50 7.15
C PRO A 418 -6.17 10.44 7.21
N SER A 419 -6.92 10.45 8.30
CA SER A 419 -8.22 9.78 8.40
C SER A 419 -9.27 10.82 8.01
N VAL A 420 -10.31 10.43 7.27
CA VAL A 420 -11.33 11.36 6.78
C VAL A 420 -12.74 10.81 6.88
N ILE A 421 -13.70 11.69 7.14
CA ILE A 421 -15.13 11.43 6.95
C ILE A 421 -15.59 12.26 5.76
N VAL A 422 -16.16 11.60 4.75
CA VAL A 422 -16.55 12.24 3.49
C VAL A 422 -18.05 12.06 3.26
N SER A 423 -18.74 13.17 2.97
CA SER A 423 -20.15 13.17 2.60
C SER A 423 -20.40 12.64 1.18
N PRO A 424 -21.64 12.24 0.84
CA PRO A 424 -22.02 11.79 -0.51
C PRO A 424 -21.72 12.80 -1.62
N PHE A 425 -21.53 14.07 -1.28
CA PHE A 425 -21.21 15.15 -2.23
C PHE A 425 -19.69 15.34 -2.43
N GLY A 426 -18.87 14.53 -1.75
CA GLY A 426 -17.41 14.65 -1.76
C GLY A 426 -16.87 15.77 -0.87
N LEU A 427 -17.66 16.24 0.10
CA LEU A 427 -17.20 17.21 1.10
C LEU A 427 -16.55 16.46 2.27
N ILE A 428 -15.37 16.91 2.70
CA ILE A 428 -14.70 16.39 3.89
C ILE A 428 -15.36 17.02 5.11
N ALA A 429 -16.04 16.20 5.92
CA ALA A 429 -16.69 16.62 7.15
C ALA A 429 -15.72 16.66 8.35
N ALA A 430 -14.74 15.76 8.35
CA ALA A 430 -13.67 15.73 9.34
C ALA A 430 -12.40 15.15 8.71
N GLU A 431 -11.23 15.66 9.08
CA GLU A 431 -9.92 15.20 8.63
C GLU A 431 -8.89 15.32 9.75
N SER A 432 -8.06 14.29 9.93
CA SER A 432 -6.93 14.32 10.87
C SER A 432 -5.65 14.79 10.18
N GLN A 433 -4.67 15.25 10.96
CA GLN A 433 -3.36 15.55 10.40
C GLN A 433 -2.55 14.27 10.15
N LEU A 434 -1.65 14.35 9.18
CA LEU A 434 -0.77 13.26 8.77
C LEU A 434 0.38 13.04 9.79
N PHE A 435 0.50 11.84 10.34
CA PHE A 435 1.38 11.40 11.44
C PHE A 435 1.15 12.11 12.79
N GLU A 436 -0.08 12.53 13.08
CA GLU A 436 -0.45 13.04 14.41
C GLU A 436 -1.30 12.00 15.15
N LYS A 437 -0.91 11.64 16.38
CA LYS A 437 -1.68 10.71 17.20
C LYS A 437 -2.91 11.41 17.74
N GLY A 438 -4.09 10.80 17.60
CA GLY A 438 -5.33 11.39 18.08
C GLY A 438 -6.55 10.62 17.63
N PHE A 439 -7.70 11.29 17.65
CA PHE A 439 -8.92 10.80 17.02
C PHE A 439 -9.64 11.97 16.34
N ILE A 440 -10.47 11.65 15.35
CA ILE A 440 -11.42 12.60 14.75
C ILE A 440 -12.83 12.06 14.90
N SER A 441 -13.81 12.96 14.85
CA SER A 441 -15.21 12.60 14.91
C SER A 441 -16.05 13.42 13.95
N GLY A 442 -17.16 12.86 13.53
CA GLY A 442 -18.16 13.56 12.73
C GLY A 442 -19.46 12.77 12.66
N ASP A 443 -20.52 13.46 12.27
CA ASP A 443 -21.82 12.85 12.06
C ASP A 443 -21.94 12.37 10.62
N ILE A 444 -22.53 11.20 10.42
CA ILE A 444 -22.81 10.58 9.13
C ILE A 444 -24.27 10.14 9.04
N GLU A 445 -24.68 9.72 7.85
CA GLU A 445 -25.99 9.10 7.62
C GLU A 445 -25.87 7.76 6.88
N TYR A 446 -26.76 6.83 7.22
CA TYR A 446 -26.96 5.59 6.46
C TYR A 446 -27.91 5.86 5.30
N ILE A 447 -27.44 5.71 4.07
CA ILE A 447 -28.20 6.06 2.85
C ILE A 447 -28.52 4.80 2.06
N LYS A 448 -29.77 4.65 1.62
CA LYS A 448 -30.18 3.45 0.85
C LYS A 448 -30.17 3.71 -0.66
N GLU A 449 -30.42 4.94 -1.08
CA GLU A 449 -30.55 5.36 -2.47
C GLU A 449 -29.24 5.17 -3.25
N LYS A 450 -29.27 4.33 -4.28
CA LYS A 450 -28.09 4.06 -5.13
C LYS A 450 -27.86 5.18 -6.15
N ALA A 451 -26.61 5.63 -6.28
CA ALA A 451 -26.17 6.48 -7.40
C ALA A 451 -26.36 5.79 -8.76
N PHE A 452 -26.37 6.58 -9.84
CA PHE A 452 -26.44 6.03 -11.19
C PHE A 452 -25.23 5.13 -11.49
N PHE A 453 -24.03 5.57 -11.13
CA PHE A 453 -22.80 4.79 -11.33
C PHE A 453 -22.82 3.45 -10.62
N THR A 454 -23.42 3.36 -9.42
CA THR A 454 -23.61 2.07 -8.72
C THR A 454 -24.36 1.07 -9.59
N LYS A 455 -25.48 1.51 -10.19
CA LYS A 455 -26.35 0.70 -11.04
C LYS A 455 -25.73 0.39 -12.41
N ALA A 456 -25.22 1.39 -13.10
CA ALA A 456 -24.70 1.27 -14.47
C ALA A 456 -23.30 0.64 -14.53
N GLY A 457 -22.51 0.80 -13.45
CA GLY A 457 -21.14 0.35 -13.35
C GLY A 457 -20.25 0.90 -14.44
N TYR A 458 -19.37 0.04 -14.95
CA TYR A 458 -18.29 0.44 -15.85
C TYR A 458 -18.68 0.43 -17.33
N LEU A 459 -19.96 0.45 -17.69
CA LEU A 459 -20.39 0.24 -19.09
C LEU A 459 -19.64 1.16 -20.07
N VAL A 460 -19.60 2.47 -19.79
CA VAL A 460 -18.92 3.47 -20.62
C VAL A 460 -17.39 3.29 -20.63
N PRO A 461 -16.68 3.25 -19.48
CA PRO A 461 -15.23 3.07 -19.50
C PRO A 461 -14.80 1.71 -20.06
N ILE A 462 -15.61 0.64 -19.92
CA ILE A 462 -15.35 -0.67 -20.56
C ILE A 462 -15.48 -0.56 -22.08
N LEU A 463 -16.51 0.13 -22.59
CA LEU A 463 -16.65 0.38 -24.02
C LEU A 463 -15.42 1.11 -24.58
N PHE A 464 -14.93 2.13 -23.86
CA PHE A 464 -13.74 2.87 -24.25
C PHE A 464 -12.48 1.99 -24.21
N ALA A 465 -12.35 1.09 -23.22
CA ALA A 465 -11.27 0.11 -23.16
C ALA A 465 -11.28 -0.83 -24.39
N PHE A 466 -12.45 -1.35 -24.76
CA PHE A 466 -12.59 -2.18 -25.98
C PHE A 466 -12.21 -1.43 -27.25
N ILE A 467 -12.57 -0.15 -27.36
CA ILE A 467 -12.14 0.70 -28.48
C ILE A 467 -10.62 0.80 -28.52
N VAL A 468 -9.95 1.03 -27.38
CA VAL A 468 -8.48 1.10 -27.31
C VAL A 468 -7.83 -0.22 -27.72
N ILE A 469 -8.35 -1.36 -27.24
CA ILE A 469 -7.86 -2.70 -27.61
C ILE A 469 -8.01 -2.94 -29.11
N ALA A 470 -9.20 -2.67 -29.67
CA ALA A 470 -9.47 -2.85 -31.09
C ALA A 470 -8.58 -1.96 -31.96
N LEU A 471 -8.41 -0.69 -31.60
CA LEU A 471 -7.51 0.22 -32.31
C LEU A 471 -6.06 -0.27 -32.26
N THR A 472 -5.59 -0.69 -31.09
CA THR A 472 -4.24 -1.23 -30.91
C THR A 472 -4.03 -2.46 -31.82
N ALA A 473 -4.97 -3.40 -31.83
CA ALA A 473 -4.92 -4.58 -32.69
C ALA A 473 -4.89 -4.23 -34.19
N VAL A 474 -5.73 -3.29 -34.64
CA VAL A 474 -5.76 -2.83 -36.03
C VAL A 474 -4.43 -2.20 -36.44
N TYR A 475 -3.84 -1.35 -35.60
CA TYR A 475 -2.56 -0.70 -35.91
C TYR A 475 -1.38 -1.66 -35.83
N MET A 476 -1.40 -2.64 -34.92
CA MET A 476 -0.42 -3.74 -34.88
C MET A 476 -0.50 -4.60 -36.14
N TYR A 477 -1.71 -4.96 -36.59
CA TYR A 477 -1.91 -5.74 -37.82
C TYR A 477 -1.43 -5.00 -39.08
N ARG A 478 -1.76 -3.70 -39.20
CA ARG A 478 -1.26 -2.84 -40.28
C ARG A 478 0.27 -2.72 -40.25
N GLY A 479 0.86 -2.63 -39.05
CA GLY A 479 2.31 -2.65 -38.85
C GLY A 479 2.94 -3.96 -39.34
N ARG A 480 2.36 -5.11 -38.98
CA ARG A 480 2.82 -6.44 -39.46
C ARG A 480 2.76 -6.58 -40.97
N LYS A 481 1.64 -6.19 -41.61
CA LYS A 481 1.56 -6.20 -43.09
C LYS A 481 2.68 -5.38 -43.73
N LYS A 482 2.97 -4.22 -43.16
CA LYS A 482 4.04 -3.35 -43.64
C LYS A 482 5.44 -3.96 -43.43
N ILE A 483 5.65 -4.69 -42.34
CA ILE A 483 6.91 -5.44 -42.10
C ILE A 483 7.05 -6.58 -43.11
N ILE A 484 5.98 -7.32 -43.38
CA ILE A 484 5.98 -8.39 -44.40
C ILE A 484 6.26 -7.81 -45.78
N GLU A 485 5.61 -6.70 -46.14
CA GLU A 485 5.86 -5.96 -47.39
C GLU A 485 7.31 -5.49 -47.49
N ILE A 486 7.87 -4.97 -46.39
CA ILE A 486 9.29 -4.57 -46.31
C ILE A 486 10.21 -5.78 -46.47
N LYS A 487 9.94 -6.91 -45.78
CA LYS A 487 10.72 -8.14 -45.95
C LYS A 487 10.66 -8.65 -47.39
N GLY A 488 9.49 -8.59 -48.04
CA GLY A 488 9.34 -8.91 -49.46
C GLY A 488 10.17 -7.98 -50.36
N ARG A 489 10.13 -6.67 -50.11
CA ARG A 489 10.98 -5.70 -50.84
C ARG A 489 12.47 -5.90 -50.59
N ILE A 490 12.88 -6.31 -49.38
CA ILE A 490 14.26 -6.65 -49.04
C ILE A 490 14.70 -7.92 -49.77
N SER A 491 13.81 -8.92 -49.91
CA SER A 491 14.09 -10.13 -50.70
C SER A 491 14.35 -9.81 -52.16
N ILE A 492 13.47 -9.01 -52.78
CA ILE A 492 13.62 -8.54 -54.18
C ILE A 492 14.88 -7.66 -54.33
N PHE A 493 15.21 -6.87 -53.31
CA PHE A 493 16.41 -6.06 -53.29
C PHE A 493 17.69 -6.90 -53.23
N ASN A 494 17.72 -7.96 -52.40
CA ASN A 494 18.85 -8.89 -52.35
C ASN A 494 19.07 -9.59 -53.70
N GLU A 495 17.99 -9.92 -54.42
CA GLU A 495 18.08 -10.43 -55.80
C GLU A 495 18.68 -9.37 -56.75
N GLN A 496 18.23 -8.11 -56.70
CA GLN A 496 18.76 -7.05 -57.58
C GLN A 496 20.21 -6.63 -57.28
N VAL A 497 20.64 -6.69 -56.02
CA VAL A 497 22.04 -6.49 -55.60
C VAL A 497 22.91 -7.64 -56.09
N SER A 498 22.42 -8.88 -56.06
CA SER A 498 23.13 -10.02 -56.64
C SER A 498 23.34 -9.89 -58.17
N MET A 499 22.50 -9.10 -58.84
CA MET A 499 22.57 -8.78 -60.27
C MET A 499 23.37 -7.50 -60.61
N GLY A 500 24.00 -6.84 -59.63
CA GLY A 500 24.99 -5.76 -59.87
C GLY A 500 24.44 -4.39 -60.32
N SER A 501 23.15 -4.11 -60.12
CA SER A 501 22.46 -2.96 -60.77
C SER A 501 22.20 -1.71 -59.89
N LEU A 502 22.70 -1.64 -58.65
CA LEU A 502 22.30 -0.61 -57.68
C LEU A 502 23.47 0.09 -56.98
N ASP A 503 23.36 1.42 -56.86
CA ASP A 503 24.22 2.25 -56.00
C ASP A 503 23.95 1.93 -54.51
N VAL A 504 24.85 1.12 -53.96
CA VAL A 504 24.75 0.48 -52.65
C VAL A 504 24.76 1.51 -51.51
N GLU A 505 25.51 2.61 -51.66
CA GLU A 505 25.77 3.53 -50.54
C GLU A 505 24.57 4.44 -50.24
N ARG A 506 23.94 4.97 -51.28
CA ARG A 506 22.73 5.81 -51.15
C ARG A 506 21.56 5.01 -50.57
N THR A 507 21.52 3.72 -50.87
CA THR A 507 20.45 2.80 -50.49
C THR A 507 20.58 2.31 -49.04
N ILE A 508 21.81 2.04 -48.58
CA ILE A 508 22.08 1.71 -47.16
C ILE A 508 21.68 2.87 -46.25
N LYS A 509 22.02 4.13 -46.59
CA LYS A 509 21.64 5.32 -45.80
C LYS A 509 20.11 5.49 -45.70
N TYR A 510 19.37 5.19 -46.76
CA TYR A 510 17.89 5.23 -46.77
C TYR A 510 17.26 4.16 -45.86
N TRP A 511 17.77 2.93 -45.92
CA TRP A 511 17.25 1.81 -45.12
C TRP A 511 17.64 1.89 -43.65
N PHE A 512 18.86 2.31 -43.33
CA PHE A 512 19.32 2.53 -41.96
C PHE A 512 18.47 3.61 -41.27
N GLY A 513 18.14 4.70 -41.97
CA GLY A 513 17.23 5.74 -41.46
C GLY A 513 15.83 5.21 -41.13
N ARG A 514 15.28 4.27 -41.92
CA ARG A 514 13.96 3.67 -41.65
C ARG A 514 13.99 2.59 -40.57
N PHE A 515 15.06 1.80 -40.49
CA PHE A 515 15.29 0.84 -39.42
C PHE A 515 15.34 1.55 -38.06
N VAL A 516 16.08 2.66 -37.98
CA VAL A 516 16.19 3.51 -36.78
C VAL A 516 14.86 4.19 -36.40
N LEU A 517 14.03 4.59 -37.36
CA LEU A 517 12.79 5.34 -37.08
C LEU A 517 11.56 4.50 -36.78
N ILE A 518 11.48 3.27 -37.30
CA ILE A 518 10.27 2.43 -37.22
C ILE A 518 10.48 1.24 -36.29
N ILE A 519 11.63 0.58 -36.39
CA ILE A 519 11.90 -0.65 -35.67
C ILE A 519 12.56 -0.31 -34.34
N MET A 520 13.55 0.59 -34.33
CA MET A 520 14.32 0.94 -33.12
C MET A 520 13.52 1.42 -31.92
N PRO A 521 12.43 2.20 -31.98
CA PRO A 521 11.68 2.56 -30.76
C PRO A 521 10.91 1.37 -30.18
N LEU A 522 10.38 0.50 -31.05
CA LEU A 522 9.68 -0.71 -30.66
C LEU A 522 10.66 -1.77 -30.17
N THR A 523 11.77 -1.98 -30.86
CA THR A 523 12.83 -2.86 -30.41
C THR A 523 13.62 -2.27 -29.27
N ILE A 524 13.79 -0.96 -29.09
CA ILE A 524 14.43 -0.41 -27.88
C ILE A 524 13.50 -0.55 -26.70
N LEU A 525 12.18 -0.32 -26.83
CA LEU A 525 11.27 -0.55 -25.71
C LEU A 525 11.15 -2.05 -25.38
N HIS A 526 11.08 -2.90 -26.40
CA HIS A 526 11.00 -4.35 -26.26
C HIS A 526 12.36 -4.96 -25.88
N SER A 527 13.49 -4.38 -26.28
CA SER A 527 14.86 -4.77 -25.91
C SER A 527 15.25 -4.17 -24.58
N LEU A 528 14.77 -3.01 -24.16
CA LEU A 528 14.91 -2.56 -22.77
C LEU A 528 14.09 -3.47 -21.87
N PHE A 529 12.85 -3.81 -22.26
CA PHE A 529 12.03 -4.80 -21.56
C PHE A 529 12.69 -6.19 -21.51
N LEU A 530 13.17 -6.72 -22.63
CA LEU A 530 13.85 -8.02 -22.72
C LEU A 530 15.25 -7.99 -22.12
N VAL A 531 16.01 -6.89 -22.19
CA VAL A 531 17.32 -6.74 -21.55
C VAL A 531 17.12 -6.65 -20.05
N SER A 532 16.10 -5.96 -19.54
CA SER A 532 15.75 -5.97 -18.11
C SER A 532 15.32 -7.36 -17.64
N LEU A 533 14.51 -8.08 -18.42
CA LEU A 533 14.13 -9.47 -18.14
C LEU A 533 15.31 -10.44 -18.24
N MET A 534 16.17 -10.31 -19.26
CA MET A 534 17.37 -11.14 -19.44
C MET A 534 18.43 -10.81 -18.42
N THR A 535 18.71 -9.54 -18.09
CA THR A 535 19.67 -9.21 -17.02
C THR A 535 19.16 -9.67 -15.67
N ALA A 536 17.85 -9.54 -15.38
CA ALA A 536 17.28 -10.12 -14.17
C ALA A 536 17.39 -11.66 -14.15
N SER A 537 17.09 -12.32 -15.27
CA SER A 537 17.15 -13.79 -15.38
C SER A 537 18.58 -14.31 -15.35
N ILE A 538 19.52 -13.63 -16.02
CA ILE A 538 20.95 -13.95 -16.03
C ILE A 538 21.54 -13.69 -14.64
N MET A 539 21.15 -12.61 -13.95
CA MET A 539 21.57 -12.38 -12.56
C MET A 539 21.03 -13.46 -11.61
N LEU A 540 19.78 -13.90 -11.78
CA LEU A 540 19.19 -14.99 -10.99
C LEU A 540 19.83 -16.36 -11.27
N VAL A 541 20.14 -16.66 -12.54
CA VAL A 541 20.80 -17.90 -12.96
C VAL A 541 22.28 -17.90 -12.54
N TYR A 542 22.98 -16.77 -12.71
CA TYR A 542 24.38 -16.61 -12.30
C TYR A 542 24.53 -16.67 -10.77
N ALA A 543 23.60 -16.08 -10.02
CA ALA A 543 23.55 -16.17 -8.56
C ALA A 543 23.25 -17.58 -8.03
N ARG A 544 22.53 -18.42 -8.79
CA ARG A 544 22.30 -19.84 -8.47
C ARG A 544 23.46 -20.75 -8.88
N ALA A 545 24.18 -20.39 -9.94
CA ALA A 545 25.26 -21.20 -10.50
C ALA A 545 26.63 -20.95 -9.85
N THR A 546 26.83 -19.82 -9.15
CA THR A 546 28.11 -19.47 -8.50
C THR A 546 27.92 -19.04 -7.04
N PRO A 547 27.83 -20.00 -6.09
CA PRO A 547 27.49 -19.74 -4.68
C PRO A 547 28.51 -18.90 -3.89
N GLU A 548 29.72 -18.68 -4.43
CA GLU A 548 30.81 -17.98 -3.73
C GLU A 548 31.25 -16.67 -4.40
N SER A 549 30.56 -16.20 -5.45
CA SER A 549 30.97 -14.97 -6.14
C SER A 549 30.57 -13.70 -5.36
N PRO A 550 31.32 -12.58 -5.49
CA PRO A 550 30.93 -11.30 -4.88
C PRO A 550 29.52 -10.81 -5.30
N ALA A 551 29.07 -11.20 -6.49
CA ALA A 551 27.71 -10.93 -6.97
C ALA A 551 26.64 -11.76 -6.23
N HIS A 552 26.94 -13.00 -5.82
CA HIS A 552 26.07 -13.80 -4.95
C HIS A 552 25.90 -13.13 -3.58
N TYR A 553 26.98 -12.60 -3.00
CA TYR A 553 26.92 -11.87 -1.72
C TYR A 553 26.16 -10.54 -1.84
N ALA A 554 26.38 -9.77 -2.90
CA ALA A 554 25.64 -8.52 -3.13
C ALA A 554 24.14 -8.76 -3.40
N ILE A 555 23.77 -9.81 -4.13
CA ILE A 555 22.36 -10.17 -4.38
C ILE A 555 21.72 -10.73 -3.11
N LYS A 556 22.45 -11.53 -2.31
CA LYS A 556 21.97 -12.01 -1.01
C LYS A 556 21.74 -10.84 -0.07
N GLU A 557 22.68 -9.89 0.08
CA GLU A 557 22.50 -8.65 0.85
C GLU A 557 21.35 -7.77 0.32
N PHE A 558 21.18 -7.66 -1.00
CA PHE A 558 20.14 -6.83 -1.63
C PHE A 558 18.73 -7.42 -1.49
N PHE A 559 18.59 -8.75 -1.35
CA PHE A 559 17.33 -9.44 -1.05
C PHE A 559 17.21 -9.88 0.41
N THR A 560 18.18 -9.54 1.28
CA THR A 560 18.02 -9.72 2.71
C THR A 560 17.07 -8.62 3.20
N PRO A 561 15.93 -8.96 3.84
CA PRO A 561 15.11 -7.96 4.51
C PRO A 561 15.99 -7.14 5.47
N LEU A 562 15.63 -5.86 5.68
CA LEU A 562 16.26 -4.95 6.66
C LEU A 562 16.05 -5.43 8.11
N ASP A 563 16.58 -6.60 8.44
CA ASP A 563 16.49 -7.24 9.76
C ASP A 563 17.77 -8.02 10.11
N THR A 564 18.93 -7.61 9.57
CA THR A 564 20.24 -8.12 10.00
C THR A 564 21.15 -7.01 10.51
N MET A 565 20.64 -6.24 11.47
CA MET A 565 21.46 -5.62 12.53
C MET A 565 20.81 -5.81 13.92
N ALA A 566 20.01 -6.86 14.09
CA ALA A 566 19.66 -7.36 15.41
C ALA A 566 20.65 -8.47 15.78
N VAL A 567 21.52 -8.16 16.73
CA VAL A 567 21.98 -9.20 17.66
C VAL A 567 20.70 -9.80 18.28
N ASP A 568 20.64 -11.13 18.36
CA ASP A 568 19.56 -11.97 18.92
C ASP A 568 18.58 -12.63 17.91
N LYS A 569 19.09 -13.65 17.21
CA LYS A 569 18.30 -14.84 16.83
C LYS A 569 17.98 -15.69 18.08
N VAL A 570 17.21 -15.15 19.02
CA VAL A 570 16.53 -16.00 20.01
C VAL A 570 15.06 -16.04 19.65
N THR A 571 14.69 -17.22 19.17
CA THR A 571 13.42 -17.65 18.60
C THR A 571 12.34 -17.77 19.67
N GLU A 572 11.08 -17.61 19.27
CA GLU A 572 9.84 -17.81 20.08
C GLU A 572 9.81 -19.09 20.93
N LYS A 573 10.72 -20.03 20.67
CA LYS A 573 10.91 -21.34 21.33
C LYS A 573 11.06 -21.26 22.86
N PHE A 574 11.52 -20.15 23.41
CA PHE A 574 11.86 -20.04 24.84
C PHE A 574 10.91 -19.12 25.62
N LEU A 575 9.83 -18.63 24.99
CA LEU A 575 8.77 -17.90 25.70
C LEU A 575 7.91 -18.88 26.49
N GLN A 576 7.53 -18.53 27.72
CA GLN A 576 6.71 -19.39 28.57
C GLN A 576 5.31 -19.60 27.97
N ALA A 577 4.86 -20.85 27.90
CA ALA A 577 3.54 -21.20 27.41
C ALA A 577 2.42 -20.93 28.45
N LYS A 578 2.74 -20.93 29.74
CA LYS A 578 1.80 -20.72 30.85
C LYS A 578 2.34 -19.68 31.83
N LEU A 579 1.46 -19.13 32.67
CA LEU A 579 1.84 -18.15 33.71
C LEU A 579 2.88 -18.69 34.70
N ASN A 580 2.84 -19.98 35.02
CA ASN A 580 3.71 -20.62 36.01
C ASN A 580 4.94 -21.34 35.41
N THR A 581 5.21 -21.22 34.11
CA THR A 581 6.29 -21.98 33.43
C THR A 581 7.54 -21.16 33.10
N CYS A 582 7.74 -20.01 33.76
CA CYS A 582 8.94 -19.18 33.59
C CYS A 582 10.24 -19.94 33.89
N GLY A 583 10.26 -20.82 34.90
CA GLY A 583 11.42 -21.65 35.28
C GLY A 583 11.88 -22.63 34.18
N PRO A 584 11.00 -23.54 33.70
CA PRO A 584 11.31 -24.39 32.55
C PRO A 584 11.79 -23.62 31.31
N ALA A 585 11.19 -22.46 31.03
CA ALA A 585 11.52 -21.64 29.87
C ALA A 585 12.93 -21.02 29.94
N VAL A 586 13.33 -20.44 31.08
CA VAL A 586 14.70 -19.92 31.25
C VAL A 586 15.75 -21.02 31.23
N LEU A 587 15.42 -22.23 31.70
CA LEU A 587 16.36 -23.36 31.69
C LEU A 587 16.58 -23.87 30.27
N ALA A 588 15.52 -23.93 29.46
CA ALA A 588 15.62 -24.29 28.04
C ALA A 588 16.47 -23.28 27.27
N TYR A 589 16.29 -21.98 27.56
CA TYR A 589 17.10 -20.91 27.00
C TYR A 589 18.59 -21.10 27.34
N VAL A 590 18.92 -21.34 28.62
CA VAL A 590 20.32 -21.48 29.06
C VAL A 590 20.97 -22.76 28.52
N PHE A 591 20.24 -23.88 28.44
CA PHE A 591 20.77 -25.09 27.81
C PHE A 591 21.05 -24.88 26.32
N SER A 592 20.16 -24.20 25.61
CA SER A 592 20.37 -23.84 24.20
C SER A 592 21.57 -22.92 24.02
N TYR A 593 21.82 -21.99 24.95
CA TYR A 593 23.01 -21.14 24.92
C TYR A 593 24.30 -21.95 24.97
N PHE A 594 24.32 -23.04 25.74
CA PHE A 594 25.46 -23.97 25.81
C PHE A 594 25.42 -25.09 24.75
N GLY A 595 24.60 -24.95 23.71
CA GLY A 595 24.55 -25.87 22.56
C GLY A 595 23.71 -27.14 22.78
N LYS A 596 22.92 -27.21 23.86
CA LYS A 596 21.98 -28.32 24.11
C LYS A 596 20.56 -27.89 23.73
N ASP A 597 20.05 -28.42 22.63
CA ASP A 597 18.73 -28.04 22.11
C ASP A 597 17.61 -28.76 22.87
N VAL A 598 16.78 -27.99 23.57
CA VAL A 598 15.64 -28.47 24.40
C VAL A 598 14.48 -27.48 24.32
N VAL A 599 13.25 -27.96 24.50
CA VAL A 599 12.04 -27.12 24.56
C VAL A 599 11.48 -27.05 25.98
N GLU A 600 10.75 -25.97 26.28
CA GLU A 600 10.08 -25.74 27.56
C GLU A 600 9.28 -26.97 28.03
N ALA A 601 8.45 -27.54 27.14
CA ALA A 601 7.58 -28.68 27.44
C ALA A 601 8.33 -29.95 27.88
N ASP A 602 9.57 -30.13 27.45
CA ASP A 602 10.37 -31.29 27.85
C ASP A 602 11.03 -31.09 29.21
N ILE A 603 11.35 -29.84 29.57
CA ILE A 603 11.85 -29.48 30.89
C ILE A 603 10.72 -29.47 31.92
N GLU A 604 9.53 -28.97 31.57
CA GLU A 604 8.35 -28.96 32.44
C GLU A 604 8.02 -30.36 32.96
N LYS A 605 8.09 -31.40 32.11
CA LYS A 605 7.86 -32.80 32.50
C LYS A 605 8.89 -33.36 33.49
N GLN A 606 10.03 -32.70 33.64
CA GLN A 606 11.16 -33.14 34.47
C GLN A 606 11.28 -32.34 35.77
N LEU A 607 10.43 -31.34 35.99
CA LEU A 607 10.44 -30.48 37.16
C LEU A 607 9.19 -30.74 38.01
N GLU A 608 9.34 -30.63 39.33
CA GLU A 608 8.19 -30.50 40.21
C GLU A 608 7.60 -29.09 40.08
N MET A 609 6.33 -29.02 39.71
CA MET A 609 5.60 -27.78 39.39
C MET A 609 4.41 -27.60 40.35
N THR A 610 4.19 -26.35 40.76
CA THR A 610 3.00 -25.93 41.51
C THR A 610 2.24 -24.84 40.73
N ASP A 611 1.10 -24.38 41.24
CA ASP A 611 0.38 -23.23 40.67
C ASP A 611 1.22 -21.94 40.68
N LYS A 612 2.24 -21.86 41.53
CA LYS A 612 3.21 -20.76 41.61
C LYS A 612 4.49 -20.97 40.78
N GLY A 613 4.60 -22.12 40.10
CA GLY A 613 5.79 -22.50 39.33
C GLY A 613 6.69 -23.49 40.07
N THR A 614 7.99 -23.40 39.82
CA THR A 614 9.02 -24.31 40.36
C THR A 614 10.04 -23.56 41.22
N SER A 615 10.85 -24.26 42.01
CA SER A 615 11.87 -23.66 42.87
C SER A 615 13.24 -23.60 42.18
N LEU A 616 14.11 -22.69 42.66
CA LEU A 616 15.49 -22.59 42.19
C LEU A 616 16.28 -23.88 42.47
N LEU A 617 15.92 -24.61 43.53
CA LEU A 617 16.50 -25.91 43.87
C LEU A 617 16.15 -26.97 42.81
N GLU A 618 14.90 -27.00 42.34
CA GLU A 618 14.48 -27.93 41.29
C GLU A 618 15.14 -27.60 39.94
N LEU A 619 15.26 -26.31 39.60
CA LEU A 619 16.03 -25.88 38.42
C LEU A 619 17.49 -26.33 38.49
N LYS A 620 18.13 -26.22 39.66
CA LYS A 620 19.51 -26.69 39.90
C LYS A 620 19.62 -28.21 39.70
N LYS A 621 18.74 -29.00 40.34
CA LYS A 621 18.73 -30.47 40.20
C LYS A 621 18.55 -30.88 38.74
N ASN A 622 17.66 -30.20 38.01
CA ASN A 622 17.40 -30.48 36.61
C ASN A 622 18.61 -30.15 35.72
N ALA A 623 19.31 -29.03 35.97
CA ALA A 623 20.57 -28.71 35.30
C ALA A 623 21.65 -29.78 35.50
N ILE A 624 21.82 -30.26 36.73
CA ILE A 624 22.77 -31.35 37.06
C ILE A 624 22.40 -32.64 36.34
N LYS A 625 21.12 -33.03 36.37
CA LYS A 625 20.60 -34.20 35.64
C LYS A 625 20.83 -34.10 34.13
N ASN A 626 20.92 -32.89 33.60
CA ASN A 626 21.16 -32.61 32.19
C ASN A 626 22.64 -32.45 31.81
N ASN A 627 23.56 -32.90 32.67
CA ASN A 627 25.02 -32.86 32.52
C ASN A 627 25.64 -31.45 32.55
N PHE A 628 25.03 -30.52 33.28
CA PHE A 628 25.63 -29.23 33.58
C PHE A 628 26.09 -29.14 35.04
N HIS A 629 27.10 -28.33 35.31
CA HIS A 629 27.40 -27.90 36.67
C HIS A 629 26.48 -26.75 37.03
N ALA A 630 25.76 -26.84 38.15
CA ALA A 630 24.84 -25.81 38.60
C ALA A 630 25.03 -25.46 40.08
N LYS A 631 25.08 -24.17 40.40
CA LYS A 631 25.27 -23.66 41.77
C LYS A 631 24.37 -22.46 42.04
N GLY A 632 23.65 -22.50 43.17
CA GLY A 632 22.87 -21.37 43.66
C GLY A 632 23.73 -20.46 44.51
N VAL A 633 23.72 -19.17 44.21
CA VAL A 633 24.49 -18.15 44.94
C VAL A 633 23.61 -16.95 45.29
N LYS A 634 24.00 -16.19 46.30
CA LYS A 634 23.37 -14.91 46.64
C LYS A 634 24.42 -13.81 46.56
N GLU A 635 24.22 -12.88 45.66
CA GLU A 635 25.21 -11.88 45.28
C GLU A 635 24.61 -10.47 45.19
N ASN A 636 25.50 -9.48 45.09
CA ASN A 636 25.14 -8.10 44.81
C ASN A 636 25.52 -7.72 43.37
N TYR A 637 25.06 -6.55 42.91
CA TYR A 637 25.29 -6.12 41.53
C TYR A 637 26.78 -5.96 41.18
N ALA A 638 27.62 -5.62 42.16
CA ALA A 638 29.06 -5.47 41.95
C ALA A 638 29.76 -6.81 41.70
N ALA A 639 29.30 -7.89 42.36
CA ALA A 639 29.75 -9.24 42.08
C ALA A 639 29.22 -9.73 40.72
N LEU A 640 27.93 -9.51 40.43
CA LEU A 640 27.31 -9.89 39.15
C LEU A 640 27.98 -9.24 37.93
N LEU A 641 28.59 -8.06 38.06
CA LEU A 641 29.37 -7.41 36.99
C LEU A 641 30.60 -8.22 36.55
N ASN A 642 31.14 -9.06 37.44
CA ASN A 642 32.32 -9.88 37.21
C ASN A 642 31.96 -11.36 36.95
N GLU A 643 30.67 -11.70 36.96
CA GLU A 643 30.20 -13.06 36.73
C GLU A 643 30.27 -13.46 35.26
N SER A 644 30.50 -14.75 35.04
CA SER A 644 30.40 -15.33 33.70
C SER A 644 28.93 -15.45 33.30
N LEU A 645 28.52 -14.79 32.22
CA LEU A 645 27.13 -14.83 31.75
C LEU A 645 26.95 -15.92 30.67
N PRO A 646 25.73 -16.50 30.52
CA PRO A 646 24.49 -16.14 31.18
C PRO A 646 24.33 -16.74 32.58
N VAL A 647 23.46 -16.13 33.39
CA VAL A 647 23.01 -16.64 34.70
C VAL A 647 21.50 -16.48 34.84
N ILE A 648 20.86 -17.33 35.62
CA ILE A 648 19.42 -17.20 35.91
C ILE A 648 19.26 -16.38 37.18
N ALA A 649 18.49 -15.30 37.14
CA ALA A 649 18.18 -14.45 38.28
C ALA A 649 16.72 -14.62 38.71
N TYR A 650 16.50 -14.62 40.02
CA TYR A 650 15.16 -14.66 40.61
C TYR A 650 14.69 -13.25 40.98
N ILE A 651 13.57 -12.81 40.43
CA ILE A 651 13.06 -11.44 40.57
C ILE A 651 11.60 -11.40 41.03
N ASN A 652 11.21 -10.31 41.68
CA ASN A 652 9.86 -10.04 42.23
C ASN A 652 9.30 -11.13 43.16
N ASP A 653 10.17 -11.97 43.72
CA ASP A 653 9.83 -13.09 44.60
C ASP A 653 8.92 -14.18 43.97
N ASP A 654 8.74 -14.18 42.65
CA ASP A 654 7.94 -15.19 41.94
C ASP A 654 8.36 -15.49 40.47
N HIS A 655 9.40 -14.83 39.94
CA HIS A 655 9.72 -14.93 38.50
C HIS A 655 11.21 -15.15 38.20
N TYR A 656 11.49 -15.91 37.13
CA TYR A 656 12.85 -16.20 36.69
C TYR A 656 13.18 -15.50 35.37
N VAL A 657 14.37 -14.89 35.29
CA VAL A 657 14.91 -14.25 34.08
C VAL A 657 16.35 -14.68 33.84
N VAL A 658 16.84 -14.60 32.61
CA VAL A 658 18.25 -14.86 32.29
C VAL A 658 18.99 -13.54 32.11
N VAL A 659 20.08 -13.32 32.84
CA VAL A 659 20.97 -12.18 32.62
C VAL A 659 21.97 -12.56 31.53
N ASN A 660 21.86 -11.92 30.36
CA ASN A 660 22.70 -12.20 29.20
C ASN A 660 23.92 -11.27 29.11
N LYS A 661 23.75 -10.02 29.53
CA LYS A 661 24.82 -9.02 29.56
C LYS A 661 24.56 -8.00 30.66
N ILE A 662 25.60 -7.46 31.27
CA ILE A 662 25.49 -6.46 32.33
C ILE A 662 26.55 -5.35 32.15
N THR A 663 26.16 -4.12 32.44
CA THR A 663 27.04 -2.94 32.49
C THR A 663 26.86 -2.22 33.83
N LYS A 664 27.67 -1.18 34.09
CA LYS A 664 27.59 -0.39 35.32
C LYS A 664 26.20 0.23 35.56
N ASP A 665 25.45 0.48 34.50
CA ASP A 665 24.20 1.22 34.47
C ASP A 665 23.01 0.42 33.91
N LYS A 666 23.22 -0.68 33.19
CA LYS A 666 22.16 -1.44 32.50
C LYS A 666 22.33 -2.95 32.61
N VAL A 667 21.21 -3.66 32.48
CA VAL A 667 21.14 -5.12 32.48
C VAL A 667 20.35 -5.58 31.26
N TYR A 668 20.95 -6.45 30.46
CA TYR A 668 20.32 -7.12 29.33
C TYR A 668 19.82 -8.47 29.82
N LEU A 669 18.50 -8.62 29.88
CA LEU A 669 17.80 -9.80 30.33
C LEU A 669 17.15 -10.53 29.15
N PHE A 670 16.94 -11.82 29.30
CA PHE A 670 15.86 -12.54 28.64
C PHE A 670 14.83 -12.91 29.70
N ASP A 671 13.63 -12.38 29.56
CA ASP A 671 12.48 -12.67 30.41
C ASP A 671 11.53 -13.60 29.64
N PRO A 672 11.25 -14.82 30.11
CA PRO A 672 10.44 -15.79 29.38
C PRO A 672 8.98 -15.34 29.16
N ALA A 673 8.44 -14.39 29.93
CA ALA A 673 7.09 -13.86 29.73
C ALA A 673 7.01 -12.91 28.55
N ILE A 674 8.13 -12.28 28.20
CA ILE A 674 8.12 -11.09 27.33
C ILE A 674 9.22 -11.16 26.25
N GLY A 675 10.44 -11.55 26.56
CA GLY A 675 11.55 -11.77 25.62
C GLY A 675 12.84 -11.09 26.09
N HIS A 676 13.71 -10.70 25.16
CA HIS A 676 14.90 -9.91 25.51
C HIS A 676 14.51 -8.49 25.94
N VAL A 677 14.99 -8.05 27.11
CA VAL A 677 14.67 -6.75 27.71
C VAL A 677 15.95 -6.07 28.20
N LEU A 678 16.07 -4.77 27.95
CA LEU A 678 17.12 -3.93 28.53
C LEU A 678 16.51 -3.07 29.64
N ILE A 679 17.00 -3.22 30.87
CA ILE A 679 16.53 -2.44 32.02
C ILE A 679 17.68 -1.69 32.70
N ASP A 680 17.37 -0.55 33.30
CA ASP A 680 18.33 0.20 34.11
C ASP A 680 18.68 -0.58 35.38
N ARG A 681 19.95 -0.49 35.80
CA ARG A 681 20.49 -1.10 37.02
C ARG A 681 19.56 -0.89 38.23
N LYS A 682 19.12 0.36 38.46
CA LYS A 682 18.27 0.71 39.61
C LYS A 682 16.92 0.00 39.57
N VAL A 683 16.40 -0.29 38.38
CA VAL A 683 15.14 -1.02 38.19
C VAL A 683 15.36 -2.49 38.48
N PHE A 684 16.47 -3.07 37.99
CA PHE A 684 16.85 -4.45 38.28
C PHE A 684 17.10 -4.69 39.77
N GLU A 685 17.92 -3.86 40.43
CA GLU A 685 18.24 -3.98 41.86
C GLU A 685 17.01 -3.87 42.78
N ARG A 686 15.94 -3.19 42.35
CA ARG A 686 14.66 -3.16 43.10
C ARG A 686 13.86 -4.44 42.97
N LYS A 687 14.01 -5.16 41.85
CA LYS A 687 13.25 -6.38 41.54
C LYS A 687 14.02 -7.63 41.93
N TRP A 688 15.34 -7.59 41.90
CA TRP A 688 16.22 -8.73 42.16
C TRP A 688 16.58 -8.82 43.65
N ASN A 689 16.24 -9.94 44.27
CA ASN A 689 16.47 -10.22 45.69
C ASN A 689 17.87 -10.83 45.99
N GLY A 690 18.76 -10.82 44.99
CA GLY A 690 20.15 -11.26 45.10
C GLY A 690 20.39 -12.72 44.73
N TYR A 691 19.35 -13.54 44.54
CA TYR A 691 19.52 -14.96 44.22
C TYR A 691 19.82 -15.18 42.73
N LEU A 692 20.83 -16.01 42.46
CA LEU A 692 21.24 -16.43 41.13
C LEU A 692 21.41 -17.95 41.09
N LEU A 693 21.16 -18.53 39.91
CA LEU A 693 21.57 -19.87 39.56
C LEU A 693 22.60 -19.79 38.43
N LEU A 694 23.82 -20.21 38.76
CA LEU A 694 24.94 -20.32 37.84
C LEU A 694 24.88 -21.69 37.17
N ILE A 695 24.94 -21.74 35.84
CA ILE A 695 24.95 -22.99 35.05
C ILE A 695 26.14 -22.96 34.10
N ARG A 696 26.95 -24.02 34.09
CA ARG A 696 28.20 -24.11 33.30
C ARG A 696 28.42 -25.50 32.71
N THR A 697 29.18 -25.55 31.62
CA THR A 697 29.71 -26.78 31.03
C THR A 697 31.03 -27.24 31.66
N GLN A 698 31.65 -26.40 32.49
CA GLN A 698 32.88 -26.68 33.25
C GLN A 698 32.61 -26.57 34.77
N PRO A 699 33.43 -27.18 35.64
CA PRO A 699 33.27 -27.08 37.09
C PRO A 699 33.27 -25.64 37.58
N ILE A 700 32.34 -25.30 38.48
CA ILE A 700 32.24 -23.98 39.10
C ILE A 700 33.25 -23.91 40.26
N VAL A 701 34.13 -22.89 40.26
CA VAL A 701 35.23 -22.71 41.23
C VAL A 701 34.74 -22.76 42.69
N GLU A 702 35.52 -23.34 43.61
CA GLU A 702 35.12 -23.56 45.02
C GLU A 702 34.94 -22.28 45.85
N SER A 703 35.38 -21.10 45.38
CA SER A 703 35.36 -19.84 46.14
C SER A 703 33.98 -19.19 46.32
N TYR A 704 32.90 -19.77 45.80
CA TYR A 704 31.53 -19.25 45.99
C TYR A 704 30.89 -19.84 47.25
N ASN A 705 30.35 -18.99 48.13
CA ASN A 705 29.53 -19.44 49.26
C ASN A 705 28.21 -20.01 48.74
N GLU A 706 28.06 -21.34 48.80
CA GLU A 706 26.84 -22.01 48.38
C GLU A 706 25.69 -21.69 49.34
N VAL A 707 24.56 -21.23 48.80
CA VAL A 707 23.39 -20.91 49.62
C VAL A 707 22.47 -22.12 49.68
N THR A 708 21.95 -22.44 50.86
CA THR A 708 20.89 -23.43 51.02
C THR A 708 19.63 -22.90 50.34
N LEU A 709 19.33 -23.46 49.16
CA LEU A 709 18.09 -23.20 48.44
C LEU A 709 17.01 -24.08 49.07
N ASN A 710 16.15 -23.52 49.92
CA ASN A 710 14.91 -24.18 50.34
C ASN A 710 13.76 -23.71 49.46
#